data_AF-A0AAN8VSV7-F1
#
_entry.id   AF-A0AAN8VSV7-F1
#
_cell.length_a   1.000
_cell.length_b   1.000
_cell.length_c   1.000
_cell.angle_alpha   90.00
_cell.angle_beta   90.00
_cell.angle_gamma   90.00
#
_symmetry.space_group_name_H-M   'P 1'
#
loop_
_entity.id
_entity.type
_entity.pdbx_description
1 polymer ?
#
loop_
_entity_poly.entity_id
_entity_poly.type
_entity_poly.pdbx_seq_one_letter_code
_entity_poly.pdbx_strand_id
1 'polypeptide(L)'
;MESKTSERKKLLSKIATGNGHGEDSPYFDGWKAYDKDPFHPTNNPRGVIQMGLAENQLCFDLIEDWVSKNPEASICTIKGVDEFKEIAIFQDYHGLPEFRQAIANFMGKVRGNKVKFDPDRIVMSGGATGAHEMIAFCLADPGEALLVPTPYYPGFDRDLRWRTGVQLVPVHCDGSNDFKITRPALEEAYKRAKEDNIKVKGLLITNPSNPLGTIMVRETLKDILSFINEKNIHLVCDEIYAATVFSQPGFVSISEVLEEDPKCNRDLVHVVYSLSKDMGFPGFRVGIVYSYNDAVVSCARKMSSFGLVSSQTQHLIASMLSDDQFVDNERKQLLSKIATGNGHGEDSSYFHGWKAYDKDPFHPTNNPRGVIQKGLAENQLCFDLIEDWVLNNPEASICTIEGVDEFKEIAIFQDNHGLPEFRQAIANFMGKVRGNKVKFDPDRIVMSGGATGAHEMIAFCLADPGEAFLVPTPYHPGFDKDLRWRTRVQLVPVHCDSSNDFKITRPALEEAYKRANEDNIKVKGLLITNPSDRETLKGIWSFIHEKNIHLVCDEIYATTVFSQPGFVSISEVLEEDPKCNRDLVHVVYSLSKDMGFPGFRVGIVYSYNDAVVGCAREMSSFGLVSSETQHLIASMLSDDQFVDKFIAESTKRLAARYKVFTEGLEEVNTACLNGSAGLFFWMDLRHLLKEPTVAEEMALWRIIIQEVKLNVSPGSSFHCTEPGWFWVCFANMDEKTMDVALQRIRSFVVQAKKPKVPAKEKCLQEILGSASRRHEDWRMPSWLHT
;
A
#
# COMPACT_ATOMS: atom_id res chain seq x y z
N MET A 1 1.14 -33.29 13.53
CA MET A 1 0.93 -32.26 12.49
C MET A 1 1.98 -31.17 12.56
N GLU A 2 2.32 -30.66 13.75
CA GLU A 2 3.20 -29.49 13.95
C GLU A 2 4.58 -29.58 13.28
N SER A 3 5.18 -30.76 13.14
CA SER A 3 6.46 -30.92 12.42
C SER A 3 6.40 -30.35 11.00
N LYS A 4 5.35 -30.65 10.24
CA LYS A 4 5.10 -30.09 8.89
C LYS A 4 4.72 -28.60 8.89
N THR A 5 4.43 -28.01 10.05
CA THR A 5 4.21 -26.56 10.21
C THR A 5 5.51 -25.85 10.61
N SER A 6 6.35 -26.51 11.41
CA SER A 6 7.70 -26.07 11.79
C SER A 6 8.63 -26.03 10.58
N GLU A 7 8.61 -27.07 9.72
CA GLU A 7 9.43 -27.09 8.50
C GLU A 7 9.01 -26.03 7.48
N ARG A 8 7.70 -25.82 7.26
CA ARG A 8 7.21 -24.80 6.32
C ARG A 8 7.56 -23.36 6.71
N LYS A 9 7.82 -23.09 8.00
CA LYS A 9 8.36 -21.79 8.44
C LYS A 9 9.86 -21.58 8.16
N LYS A 10 10.64 -22.64 7.90
CA LYS A 10 12.10 -22.54 7.65
C LYS A 10 12.48 -22.15 6.22
N LEU A 11 11.51 -22.14 5.30
CA LEU A 11 11.72 -21.89 3.88
C LEU A 11 11.44 -20.44 3.44
N LEU A 12 10.71 -19.67 4.24
CA LEU A 12 10.61 -18.21 4.06
C LEU A 12 11.89 -17.54 4.55
N SER A 13 11.96 -16.22 4.45
CA SER A 13 13.06 -15.40 4.97
C SER A 13 12.78 -14.84 6.38
N LYS A 14 13.81 -14.30 7.03
CA LYS A 14 13.72 -13.28 8.09
C LYS A 14 13.54 -11.88 7.47
N ILE A 15 13.02 -11.80 6.24
CA ILE A 15 12.92 -10.58 5.43
C ILE A 15 11.48 -10.30 4.94
N ALA A 16 10.65 -11.34 5.00
CA ALA A 16 9.34 -11.30 5.66
C ALA A 16 9.40 -10.71 7.10
N THR A 17 10.58 -10.33 7.60
CA THR A 17 10.88 -9.51 8.79
C THR A 17 12.10 -8.53 8.62
N GLY A 18 12.40 -7.93 7.44
CA GLY A 18 13.54 -6.98 7.21
C GLY A 18 14.03 -6.70 5.74
N ASN A 19 15.00 -5.76 5.45
CA ASN A 19 15.41 -5.22 4.09
C ASN A 19 16.89 -4.65 3.89
N GLY A 20 17.40 -4.40 2.63
CA GLY A 20 18.43 -3.35 2.20
C GLY A 20 19.50 -3.61 1.05
N HIS A 21 19.81 -2.64 0.13
CA HIS A 21 20.95 -2.55 -0.89
C HIS A 21 20.96 -1.19 -1.72
N GLY A 22 21.67 -1.03 -2.86
CA GLY A 22 21.78 0.18 -3.77
C GLY A 22 21.61 -0.07 -5.30
N GLU A 23 22.07 0.85 -6.21
CA GLU A 23 21.82 0.76 -7.69
C GLU A 23 22.87 1.48 -8.60
N ASP A 24 23.65 0.73 -9.39
CA ASP A 24 24.52 1.26 -10.48
C ASP A 24 24.62 0.21 -11.62
N SER A 25 24.05 0.47 -12.81
CA SER A 25 24.10 -0.46 -13.96
C SER A 25 23.87 0.22 -15.33
N PRO A 26 24.69 -0.07 -16.37
CA PRO A 26 24.53 0.50 -17.71
C PRO A 26 23.21 0.19 -18.43
N TYR A 27 22.41 -0.77 -17.94
CA TYR A 27 21.07 -1.01 -18.46
C TYR A 27 20.18 0.23 -18.38
N PHE A 28 20.37 1.05 -17.35
CA PHE A 28 19.59 2.28 -17.14
C PHE A 28 20.12 3.49 -17.92
N ASP A 29 21.32 3.44 -18.49
CA ASP A 29 21.88 4.57 -19.25
C ASP A 29 21.11 4.85 -20.55
N GLY A 30 20.52 3.80 -21.15
CA GLY A 30 19.64 3.94 -22.32
C GLY A 30 18.29 4.58 -21.99
N TRP A 31 17.71 4.26 -20.82
CA TRP A 31 16.54 4.96 -20.28
C TRP A 31 16.88 6.41 -19.96
N LYS A 32 17.94 6.63 -19.17
CA LYS A 32 18.48 7.95 -18.81
C LYS A 32 18.95 8.79 -20.02
N ALA A 33 18.94 8.25 -21.23
CA ALA A 33 19.11 8.98 -22.50
C ALA A 33 17.78 9.27 -23.20
N TYR A 34 16.83 8.33 -23.18
CA TYR A 34 15.45 8.55 -23.63
C TYR A 34 14.72 9.62 -22.81
N ASP A 35 14.75 9.52 -21.49
CA ASP A 35 14.02 10.41 -20.57
C ASP A 35 14.48 11.88 -20.68
N LYS A 36 15.69 12.12 -21.22
CA LYS A 36 16.28 13.47 -21.41
C LYS A 36 16.01 14.10 -22.77
N ASP A 37 15.60 13.32 -23.77
CA ASP A 37 15.36 13.78 -25.14
C ASP A 37 14.36 12.84 -25.85
N PRO A 38 13.12 12.68 -25.36
CA PRO A 38 12.18 11.72 -25.91
C PRO A 38 11.71 12.13 -27.30
N PHE A 39 11.65 11.17 -28.23
CA PHE A 39 11.08 11.38 -29.57
C PHE A 39 9.59 11.69 -29.49
N HIS A 40 9.15 12.68 -30.27
CA HIS A 40 7.74 12.98 -30.47
C HIS A 40 7.52 13.38 -31.94
N PRO A 41 6.57 12.77 -32.69
CA PRO A 41 6.50 12.86 -34.15
C PRO A 41 6.35 14.29 -34.72
N THR A 42 5.69 15.21 -34.00
CA THR A 42 5.62 16.64 -34.33
C THR A 42 6.58 17.49 -33.48
N ASN A 43 6.57 17.31 -32.16
CA ASN A 43 7.20 18.24 -31.21
C ASN A 43 8.71 18.01 -31.03
N ASN A 44 9.19 16.77 -31.17
CA ASN A 44 10.61 16.41 -31.15
C ASN A 44 10.93 15.27 -32.12
N PRO A 45 10.85 15.49 -33.45
CA PRO A 45 11.08 14.44 -34.46
C PRO A 45 12.57 14.06 -34.62
N ARG A 46 13.43 14.48 -33.70
CA ARG A 46 14.86 14.15 -33.64
C ARG A 46 15.30 13.55 -32.29
N GLY A 47 14.40 13.45 -31.32
CA GLY A 47 14.68 12.81 -30.04
C GLY A 47 14.92 11.31 -30.17
N VAL A 48 15.31 10.71 -29.06
CA VAL A 48 15.53 9.27 -28.88
C VAL A 48 14.19 8.54 -28.96
N ILE A 49 14.05 7.62 -29.91
CA ILE A 49 12.93 6.68 -29.95
C ILE A 49 13.22 5.55 -28.96
N GLN A 50 12.32 5.32 -27.99
CA GLN A 50 12.41 4.17 -27.10
C GLN A 50 12.21 2.87 -27.91
N MET A 51 13.27 2.08 -28.01
CA MET A 51 13.27 0.77 -28.69
C MET A 51 13.82 -0.36 -27.80
N GLY A 52 14.26 -0.06 -26.57
CA GLY A 52 14.75 -1.04 -25.60
C GLY A 52 13.66 -1.61 -24.69
N LEU A 53 12.40 -1.26 -24.95
CA LEU A 53 11.26 -1.52 -24.08
C LEU A 53 10.27 -2.42 -24.80
N ALA A 54 10.12 -3.67 -24.35
CA ALA A 54 9.07 -4.54 -24.84
C ALA A 54 7.72 -4.07 -24.29
N GLU A 55 6.81 -3.62 -25.14
CA GLU A 55 5.44 -3.24 -24.78
C GLU A 55 4.49 -3.47 -25.95
N ASN A 56 3.21 -3.64 -25.64
CA ASN A 56 2.17 -3.84 -26.63
C ASN A 56 1.36 -2.55 -26.83
N GLN A 57 1.43 -1.92 -28.00
CA GLN A 57 0.52 -0.81 -28.35
C GLN A 57 -0.50 -1.19 -29.46
N LEU A 58 -0.60 -2.47 -29.81
CA LEU A 58 -1.07 -2.90 -31.13
C LEU A 58 -2.59 -3.12 -31.22
N CYS A 59 -3.32 -3.18 -30.09
CA CYS A 59 -4.79 -3.10 -30.02
C CYS A 59 -5.30 -1.88 -29.23
N PHE A 60 -4.50 -0.82 -29.09
CA PHE A 60 -4.97 0.42 -28.45
C PHE A 60 -6.20 1.00 -29.19
N ASP A 61 -6.28 0.81 -30.52
CA ASP A 61 -7.45 1.10 -31.36
C ASP A 61 -8.76 0.42 -30.90
N LEU A 62 -8.67 -0.73 -30.23
CA LEU A 62 -9.82 -1.42 -29.64
C LEU A 62 -10.09 -0.98 -28.20
N ILE A 63 -9.03 -0.73 -27.44
CA ILE A 63 -9.14 -0.30 -26.04
C ILE A 63 -9.78 1.09 -26.00
N GLU A 64 -9.33 2.03 -26.82
CA GLU A 64 -9.91 3.37 -27.01
C GLU A 64 -11.39 3.29 -27.48
N ASP A 65 -11.70 2.43 -28.45
CA ASP A 65 -13.06 2.20 -28.97
C ASP A 65 -14.00 1.57 -27.92
N TRP A 66 -13.48 0.77 -26.99
CA TRP A 66 -14.25 0.21 -25.87
C TRP A 66 -14.41 1.22 -24.72
N VAL A 67 -13.32 1.90 -24.35
CA VAL A 67 -13.24 2.90 -23.27
C VAL A 67 -14.19 4.07 -23.53
N SER A 68 -14.25 4.58 -24.76
CA SER A 68 -15.17 5.65 -25.17
C SER A 68 -16.65 5.22 -25.25
N LYS A 69 -16.93 3.91 -25.34
CA LYS A 69 -18.31 3.36 -25.40
C LYS A 69 -18.85 2.93 -24.04
N ASN A 70 -17.98 2.73 -23.06
CA ASN A 70 -18.32 2.31 -21.71
C ASN A 70 -17.90 3.39 -20.67
N PRO A 71 -18.37 4.65 -20.76
CA PRO A 71 -18.04 5.70 -19.77
C PRO A 71 -18.37 5.32 -18.32
N GLU A 72 -19.29 4.39 -18.10
CA GLU A 72 -19.58 3.77 -16.79
C GLU A 72 -18.37 3.09 -16.15
N ALA A 73 -17.39 2.59 -16.93
CA ALA A 73 -16.17 1.99 -16.40
C ALA A 73 -15.19 3.01 -15.77
N SER A 74 -15.53 4.31 -15.77
CA SER A 74 -14.80 5.33 -15.02
C SER A 74 -15.70 6.05 -14.04
N ILE A 75 -15.24 6.08 -12.79
CA ILE A 75 -15.79 6.86 -11.67
C ILE A 75 -15.84 8.37 -11.92
N CYS A 76 -15.24 8.84 -13.03
CA CYS A 76 -15.13 10.25 -13.40
C CYS A 76 -16.14 10.65 -14.50
N THR A 77 -17.17 9.86 -14.75
CA THR A 77 -18.27 10.21 -15.68
C THR A 77 -19.61 10.30 -14.95
N ILE A 78 -20.59 10.93 -15.61
CA ILE A 78 -21.98 11.05 -15.13
C ILE A 78 -22.62 9.69 -14.82
N LYS A 79 -22.13 8.57 -15.38
CA LYS A 79 -22.60 7.22 -15.05
C LYS A 79 -21.88 6.61 -13.83
N GLY A 80 -20.57 6.82 -13.71
CA GLY A 80 -19.73 6.21 -12.66
C GLY A 80 -19.65 7.01 -11.36
N VAL A 81 -20.12 8.26 -11.35
CA VAL A 81 -20.06 9.14 -10.17
C VAL A 81 -20.81 8.59 -8.94
N ASP A 82 -21.89 7.83 -9.15
CA ASP A 82 -22.65 7.16 -8.08
C ASP A 82 -21.78 6.13 -7.32
N GLU A 83 -20.73 5.59 -7.94
CA GLU A 83 -19.78 4.63 -7.34
C GLU A 83 -18.48 5.30 -6.83
N PHE A 84 -18.25 6.58 -7.16
CA PHE A 84 -17.02 7.32 -6.83
C PHE A 84 -16.66 7.20 -5.33
N LYS A 85 -17.65 7.39 -4.47
CA LYS A 85 -17.50 7.31 -3.01
C LYS A 85 -17.03 5.94 -2.53
N GLU A 86 -17.55 4.85 -3.10
CA GLU A 86 -17.21 3.49 -2.64
C GLU A 86 -15.82 3.06 -3.11
N ILE A 87 -15.37 3.62 -4.24
CA ILE A 87 -14.06 3.33 -4.83
C ILE A 87 -12.95 4.19 -4.18
N ALA A 88 -13.18 5.50 -3.98
CA ALA A 88 -12.16 6.43 -3.46
C ALA A 88 -11.68 6.16 -2.02
N ILE A 89 -12.46 5.45 -1.19
CA ILE A 89 -12.15 5.16 0.23
C ILE A 89 -11.13 4.00 0.42
N PHE A 90 -10.90 3.56 1.66
CA PHE A 90 -9.95 2.50 1.97
C PHE A 90 -10.39 1.11 1.47
N GLN A 91 -9.88 0.72 0.30
CA GLN A 91 -9.91 -0.67 -0.16
C GLN A 91 -8.96 -1.59 0.63
N ASP A 92 -9.30 -2.89 0.62
CA ASP A 92 -8.53 -4.04 1.10
C ASP A 92 -7.08 -4.11 0.58
N TYR A 93 -6.24 -4.83 1.33
CA TYR A 93 -4.95 -5.38 0.90
C TYR A 93 -5.02 -6.66 0.04
N HIS A 94 -6.11 -7.45 0.03
CA HIS A 94 -6.42 -8.33 -1.12
C HIS A 94 -6.56 -7.49 -2.40
N GLY A 95 -6.94 -6.22 -2.27
CA GLY A 95 -7.90 -5.64 -3.21
C GLY A 95 -9.14 -6.54 -3.26
N LEU A 96 -9.49 -7.06 -4.42
CA LEU A 96 -10.90 -7.13 -4.76
C LEU A 96 -11.26 -8.55 -5.27
N PRO A 97 -12.31 -9.25 -4.79
CA PRO A 97 -12.55 -10.67 -5.02
C PRO A 97 -12.66 -10.99 -6.49
N GLU A 98 -13.54 -10.29 -7.19
CA GLU A 98 -13.58 -10.36 -8.63
C GLU A 98 -12.41 -9.67 -9.38
N PHE A 99 -11.62 -8.66 -8.91
CA PHE A 99 -10.31 -8.34 -9.58
C PHE A 99 -9.40 -9.55 -9.61
N ARG A 100 -9.54 -10.35 -8.57
CA ARG A 100 -8.83 -11.60 -8.46
C ARG A 100 -9.53 -12.70 -9.25
N GLN A 101 -10.85 -12.66 -9.43
CA GLN A 101 -11.62 -13.53 -10.35
C GLN A 101 -11.26 -13.27 -11.79
N ALA A 102 -11.11 -12.01 -12.16
CA ALA A 102 -10.66 -11.46 -13.42
C ALA A 102 -9.26 -11.86 -13.83
N ILE A 103 -8.26 -11.45 -13.03
CA ILE A 103 -6.88 -11.81 -13.31
C ILE A 103 -6.75 -13.33 -13.25
N ALA A 104 -7.50 -14.05 -12.41
CA ALA A 104 -7.58 -15.51 -12.48
C ALA A 104 -8.28 -16.06 -13.76
N ASN A 105 -9.40 -15.47 -14.17
CA ASN A 105 -10.19 -15.79 -15.36
C ASN A 105 -9.28 -15.68 -16.57
N PHE A 106 -8.61 -14.54 -16.72
CA PHE A 106 -7.71 -14.23 -17.81
C PHE A 106 -6.41 -14.99 -17.77
N MET A 107 -5.76 -15.14 -16.62
CA MET A 107 -4.61 -16.03 -16.51
C MET A 107 -4.99 -17.44 -16.99
N GLY A 108 -6.24 -17.88 -16.75
CA GLY A 108 -6.88 -19.04 -17.38
C GLY A 108 -7.07 -18.90 -18.90
N LYS A 109 -7.87 -17.91 -19.37
CA LYS A 109 -8.20 -17.65 -20.80
C LYS A 109 -6.93 -17.63 -21.65
N VAL A 110 -5.90 -16.90 -21.22
CA VAL A 110 -4.53 -16.81 -21.80
C VAL A 110 -3.89 -18.17 -21.96
N ARG A 111 -3.89 -18.97 -20.89
CA ARG A 111 -3.35 -20.33 -20.87
C ARG A 111 -4.31 -21.36 -21.48
N GLY A 112 -5.29 -20.90 -22.27
CA GLY A 112 -6.25 -21.72 -23.01
C GLY A 112 -7.27 -22.45 -22.13
N ASN A 113 -7.52 -21.95 -20.92
CA ASN A 113 -8.35 -22.57 -19.88
C ASN A 113 -7.93 -24.00 -19.47
N LYS A 114 -6.70 -24.42 -19.82
CA LYS A 114 -6.10 -25.70 -19.39
C LYS A 114 -5.87 -25.78 -17.88
N VAL A 115 -5.67 -24.61 -17.25
CA VAL A 115 -5.46 -24.40 -15.82
C VAL A 115 -6.43 -23.33 -15.33
N LYS A 116 -6.78 -23.41 -14.05
CA LYS A 116 -7.57 -22.40 -13.35
C LYS A 116 -6.77 -21.80 -12.21
N PHE A 117 -6.98 -20.52 -11.97
CA PHE A 117 -6.38 -19.78 -10.87
C PHE A 117 -7.46 -19.50 -9.82
N ASP A 118 -7.06 -19.52 -8.56
CA ASP A 118 -7.89 -19.23 -7.39
C ASP A 118 -7.85 -17.71 -7.08
N PRO A 119 -8.99 -17.00 -7.11
CA PRO A 119 -9.04 -15.57 -6.79
C PRO A 119 -8.47 -15.25 -5.40
N ASP A 120 -8.63 -16.12 -4.41
CA ASP A 120 -8.11 -15.86 -3.06
C ASP A 120 -6.58 -16.02 -2.95
N ARG A 121 -5.90 -16.43 -4.04
CA ARG A 121 -4.44 -16.55 -4.16
C ARG A 121 -3.74 -15.46 -4.96
N ILE A 122 -4.50 -14.61 -5.66
CA ILE A 122 -3.95 -13.42 -6.32
C ILE A 122 -3.54 -12.38 -5.26
N VAL A 123 -2.37 -11.78 -5.43
CA VAL A 123 -1.88 -10.65 -4.65
C VAL A 123 -1.36 -9.58 -5.61
N MET A 124 -1.70 -8.32 -5.35
CA MET A 124 -1.35 -7.16 -6.17
C MET A 124 -0.15 -6.36 -5.65
N SER A 125 0.49 -5.63 -6.56
CA SER A 125 1.70 -4.83 -6.37
C SER A 125 1.84 -3.77 -7.48
N GLY A 126 2.70 -2.76 -7.26
CA GLY A 126 2.90 -1.58 -8.11
C GLY A 126 3.67 -1.83 -9.42
N GLY A 127 3.19 -2.77 -10.23
CA GLY A 127 3.83 -3.27 -11.45
C GLY A 127 4.71 -4.48 -11.18
N ALA A 128 5.19 -5.14 -12.24
CA ALA A 128 5.96 -6.38 -12.14
C ALA A 128 7.17 -6.27 -11.19
N THR A 129 7.95 -5.17 -11.26
CA THR A 129 9.03 -4.86 -10.32
C THR A 129 8.62 -4.97 -8.85
N GLY A 130 7.42 -4.49 -8.49
CA GLY A 130 6.86 -4.64 -7.14
C GLY A 130 6.49 -6.10 -6.81
N ALA A 131 6.03 -6.89 -7.79
CA ALA A 131 5.75 -8.31 -7.62
C ALA A 131 7.03 -9.13 -7.40
N HIS A 132 8.07 -8.88 -8.22
CA HIS A 132 9.40 -9.49 -8.12
C HIS A 132 10.06 -9.18 -6.78
N GLU A 133 10.03 -7.91 -6.36
CA GLU A 133 10.54 -7.48 -5.06
C GLU A 133 9.77 -8.16 -3.91
N MET A 134 8.43 -8.16 -3.95
CA MET A 134 7.58 -8.73 -2.91
C MET A 134 7.77 -10.25 -2.77
N ILE A 135 7.96 -10.99 -3.86
CA ILE A 135 8.23 -12.43 -3.79
C ILE A 135 9.67 -12.70 -3.31
N ALA A 136 10.67 -11.91 -3.74
CA ALA A 136 12.03 -12.01 -3.19
C ALA A 136 12.03 -11.78 -1.67
N PHE A 137 11.32 -10.73 -1.21
CA PHE A 137 11.11 -10.45 0.20
C PHE A 137 10.43 -11.61 0.96
N CYS A 138 9.44 -12.28 0.37
CA CYS A 138 8.82 -13.45 1.02
C CYS A 138 9.79 -14.64 1.17
N LEU A 139 10.72 -14.84 0.22
CA LEU A 139 11.44 -16.12 0.05
C LEU A 139 12.90 -16.12 0.53
N ALA A 140 13.67 -15.02 0.49
CA ALA A 140 15.11 -15.03 0.79
C ALA A 140 15.60 -13.90 1.72
N ASP A 141 16.61 -14.18 2.55
CA ASP A 141 17.35 -13.21 3.39
C ASP A 141 18.50 -12.51 2.63
N PRO A 142 19.12 -11.44 3.18
CA PRO A 142 20.29 -10.84 2.59
C PRO A 142 21.45 -11.84 2.60
N GLY A 143 22.12 -12.00 1.46
CA GLY A 143 23.16 -13.02 1.29
C GLY A 143 22.64 -14.46 1.16
N GLU A 144 21.33 -14.71 1.27
CA GLU A 144 20.73 -15.89 0.62
C GLU A 144 20.52 -15.59 -0.88
N ALA A 145 20.37 -16.63 -1.69
CA ALA A 145 20.37 -16.49 -3.14
C ALA A 145 19.20 -17.16 -3.87
N LEU A 146 18.84 -16.58 -5.02
CA LEU A 146 18.08 -17.26 -6.08
C LEU A 146 19.04 -17.68 -7.20
N LEU A 147 18.84 -18.87 -7.75
CA LEU A 147 19.45 -19.27 -9.02
C LEU A 147 18.72 -18.58 -10.17
N VAL A 148 19.45 -18.10 -11.18
CA VAL A 148 18.86 -17.46 -12.38
C VAL A 148 19.55 -17.96 -13.66
N PRO A 149 18.84 -18.56 -14.64
CA PRO A 149 19.37 -18.90 -15.97
C PRO A 149 19.93 -17.68 -16.70
N THR A 150 21.13 -17.80 -17.28
CA THR A 150 21.72 -16.73 -18.10
C THR A 150 21.59 -17.03 -19.60
N PRO A 151 21.22 -16.06 -20.44
CA PRO A 151 20.91 -14.65 -20.11
C PRO A 151 19.51 -14.46 -19.47
N TYR A 152 19.34 -13.39 -18.69
CA TYR A 152 18.09 -12.98 -18.05
C TYR A 152 17.85 -11.47 -18.17
N TYR A 153 16.65 -11.01 -17.81
CA TYR A 153 16.25 -9.60 -17.75
C TYR A 153 17.14 -8.79 -16.77
N PRO A 154 17.96 -7.82 -17.23
CA PRO A 154 18.92 -7.12 -16.36
C PRO A 154 18.29 -6.35 -15.19
N GLY A 155 17.03 -5.93 -15.30
CA GLY A 155 16.31 -5.29 -14.20
C GLY A 155 16.15 -6.18 -12.97
N PHE A 156 16.27 -7.52 -13.09
CA PHE A 156 16.30 -8.41 -11.93
C PHE A 156 17.41 -8.09 -10.93
N ASP A 157 18.57 -7.56 -11.38
CA ASP A 157 19.62 -7.15 -10.44
C ASP A 157 19.16 -6.00 -9.53
N ARG A 158 18.33 -5.10 -10.02
CA ARG A 158 17.69 -4.07 -9.20
C ARG A 158 16.48 -4.63 -8.44
N ASP A 159 15.53 -5.18 -9.18
CA ASP A 159 14.18 -5.52 -8.70
C ASP A 159 14.21 -6.60 -7.60
N LEU A 160 15.16 -7.53 -7.67
CA LEU A 160 15.29 -8.62 -6.69
C LEU A 160 16.35 -8.36 -5.63
N ARG A 161 17.44 -7.67 -5.96
CA ARG A 161 18.56 -7.48 -5.02
C ARG A 161 18.49 -6.17 -4.24
N TRP A 162 17.87 -5.10 -4.79
CA TRP A 162 17.92 -3.77 -4.18
C TRP A 162 17.29 -3.74 -2.80
N ARG A 163 15.97 -3.66 -2.67
CA ARG A 163 15.44 -3.40 -1.33
C ARG A 163 15.51 -4.64 -0.42
N THR A 164 15.97 -5.79 -0.92
CA THR A 164 16.06 -7.08 -0.22
C THR A 164 17.46 -7.47 0.29
N GLY A 165 18.55 -7.13 -0.43
CA GLY A 165 19.91 -7.63 -0.19
C GLY A 165 20.17 -9.09 -0.63
N VAL A 166 19.21 -9.73 -1.32
CA VAL A 166 19.32 -11.09 -1.88
C VAL A 166 20.35 -11.13 -3.01
N GLN A 167 21.00 -12.28 -3.22
CA GLN A 167 21.95 -12.50 -4.31
C GLN A 167 21.34 -13.28 -5.49
N LEU A 168 21.84 -13.03 -6.70
CA LEU A 168 21.50 -13.81 -7.89
C LEU A 168 22.71 -14.65 -8.30
N VAL A 169 22.56 -15.98 -8.32
CA VAL A 169 23.61 -16.91 -8.74
C VAL A 169 23.32 -17.40 -10.16
N PRO A 170 24.21 -17.15 -11.13
CA PRO A 170 23.94 -17.50 -12.53
C PRO A 170 24.00 -19.01 -12.78
N VAL A 171 22.95 -19.52 -13.42
CA VAL A 171 22.92 -20.85 -14.05
C VAL A 171 23.35 -20.66 -15.49
N HIS A 172 24.58 -21.06 -15.82
CA HIS A 172 25.14 -20.87 -17.15
C HIS A 172 24.50 -21.84 -18.15
N CYS A 173 23.70 -21.30 -19.06
CA CYS A 173 23.15 -22.01 -20.22
C CYS A 173 23.97 -21.66 -21.47
N ASP A 174 24.08 -22.59 -22.43
CA ASP A 174 25.07 -22.52 -23.51
C ASP A 174 24.41 -22.19 -24.86
N GLY A 175 25.01 -21.29 -25.63
CA GLY A 175 24.49 -20.91 -26.96
C GLY A 175 24.41 -22.09 -27.93
N SER A 176 25.26 -23.12 -27.77
CA SER A 176 25.26 -24.33 -28.62
C SER A 176 24.04 -25.23 -28.41
N ASN A 177 23.24 -25.02 -27.36
CA ASN A 177 22.00 -25.74 -27.12
C ASN A 177 20.73 -24.85 -27.14
N ASP A 178 20.82 -23.66 -27.74
CA ASP A 178 19.80 -22.59 -27.71
C ASP A 178 19.53 -22.03 -26.29
N PHE A 179 20.55 -21.98 -25.43
CA PHE A 179 20.47 -21.55 -24.03
C PHE A 179 19.43 -22.32 -23.19
N LYS A 180 19.16 -23.59 -23.53
CA LYS A 180 18.25 -24.44 -22.77
C LYS A 180 18.79 -24.69 -21.36
N ILE A 181 17.92 -24.51 -20.37
CA ILE A 181 18.17 -24.90 -18.98
C ILE A 181 18.38 -26.42 -18.95
N THR A 182 19.49 -26.87 -18.37
CA THR A 182 19.81 -28.30 -18.24
C THR A 182 20.04 -28.67 -16.78
N ARG A 183 19.72 -29.92 -16.43
CA ARG A 183 19.93 -30.44 -15.07
C ARG A 183 21.41 -30.33 -14.60
N PRO A 184 22.44 -30.61 -15.42
CA PRO A 184 23.84 -30.40 -15.02
C PRO A 184 24.17 -28.94 -14.70
N ALA A 185 23.65 -27.96 -15.46
CA ALA A 185 23.89 -26.55 -15.19
C ALA A 185 23.25 -26.09 -13.86
N LEU A 186 22.04 -26.58 -13.56
CA LEU A 186 21.35 -26.32 -12.29
C LEU A 186 22.12 -26.94 -11.10
N GLU A 187 22.61 -28.17 -11.23
CA GLU A 187 23.43 -28.83 -10.21
C GLU A 187 24.76 -28.10 -9.97
N GLU A 188 25.48 -27.70 -11.02
CA GLU A 188 26.78 -27.01 -10.87
C GLU A 188 26.62 -25.59 -10.27
N ALA A 189 25.57 -24.86 -10.64
CA ALA A 189 25.27 -23.56 -10.03
C ALA A 189 24.91 -23.69 -8.53
N TYR A 190 24.11 -24.70 -8.17
CA TYR A 190 23.77 -25.00 -6.77
C TYR A 190 24.99 -25.47 -5.97
N LYS A 191 25.84 -26.31 -6.57
CA LYS A 191 27.11 -26.77 -6.00
C LYS A 191 28.05 -25.59 -5.75
N ARG A 192 28.27 -24.73 -6.74
CA ARG A 192 29.14 -23.54 -6.62
C ARG A 192 28.66 -22.61 -5.52
N ALA A 193 27.36 -22.27 -5.48
CA ALA A 193 26.79 -21.48 -4.38
C ALA A 193 27.08 -22.11 -3.01
N LYS A 194 26.96 -23.44 -2.89
CA LYS A 194 27.28 -24.15 -1.65
C LYS A 194 28.79 -24.15 -1.31
N GLU A 195 29.67 -24.19 -2.31
CA GLU A 195 31.13 -24.06 -2.16
C GLU A 195 31.52 -22.64 -1.70
N ASP A 196 30.82 -21.62 -2.21
CA ASP A 196 30.91 -20.22 -1.78
C ASP A 196 30.19 -19.94 -0.44
N ASN A 197 29.63 -20.98 0.21
CA ASN A 197 28.83 -20.91 1.45
C ASN A 197 27.56 -20.01 1.36
N ILE A 198 27.06 -19.77 0.15
CA ILE A 198 25.82 -19.06 -0.17
C ILE A 198 24.64 -20.04 -0.07
N LYS A 199 23.62 -19.69 0.72
CA LYS A 199 22.41 -20.52 0.86
C LYS A 199 21.38 -20.19 -0.22
N VAL A 200 21.23 -21.10 -1.17
CA VAL A 200 20.18 -21.06 -2.20
C VAL A 200 18.79 -21.25 -1.57
N LYS A 201 17.82 -20.42 -1.97
CA LYS A 201 16.41 -20.48 -1.53
C LYS A 201 15.42 -20.78 -2.65
N GLY A 202 15.81 -20.57 -3.90
CA GLY A 202 14.95 -20.87 -5.04
C GLY A 202 15.65 -20.74 -6.38
N LEU A 203 14.88 -21.00 -7.42
CA LEU A 203 15.19 -20.76 -8.83
C LEU A 203 14.17 -19.76 -9.37
N LEU A 204 14.64 -18.71 -10.04
CA LEU A 204 13.80 -17.82 -10.84
C LEU A 204 13.95 -18.20 -12.31
N ILE A 205 12.84 -18.37 -13.01
CA ILE A 205 12.78 -18.51 -14.48
C ILE A 205 11.80 -17.49 -15.06
N THR A 206 12.02 -17.11 -16.31
CA THR A 206 11.07 -16.31 -17.11
C THR A 206 10.67 -17.15 -18.31
N ASN A 207 9.37 -17.38 -18.50
CA ASN A 207 8.81 -18.25 -19.54
C ASN A 207 7.46 -17.68 -20.03
N PRO A 208 7.37 -17.11 -21.25
CA PRO A 208 8.43 -16.94 -22.26
C PRO A 208 9.65 -16.13 -21.78
N SER A 209 10.83 -16.45 -22.29
CA SER A 209 12.09 -15.90 -21.82
C SER A 209 12.33 -14.44 -22.24
N ASN A 210 12.69 -13.61 -21.26
CA ASN A 210 13.36 -12.33 -21.48
C ASN A 210 14.85 -12.53 -21.11
N PRO A 211 15.81 -12.40 -22.05
CA PRO A 211 15.70 -11.72 -23.36
C PRO A 211 15.53 -12.64 -24.59
N LEU A 212 15.44 -13.96 -24.44
CA LEU A 212 15.58 -14.89 -25.59
C LEU A 212 14.35 -14.95 -26.52
N GLY A 213 13.17 -14.55 -26.08
CA GLY A 213 11.90 -14.71 -26.81
C GLY A 213 11.43 -16.16 -26.97
N THR A 214 12.12 -17.12 -26.34
CA THR A 214 11.84 -18.56 -26.44
C THR A 214 10.92 -19.05 -25.32
N ILE A 215 10.17 -20.13 -25.59
CA ILE A 215 9.39 -20.85 -24.58
C ILE A 215 10.12 -22.10 -24.09
N MET A 216 9.86 -22.50 -22.86
CA MET A 216 10.37 -23.75 -22.30
C MET A 216 9.46 -24.93 -22.67
N VAL A 217 10.05 -26.04 -23.12
CA VAL A 217 9.30 -27.26 -23.41
C VAL A 217 8.86 -27.97 -22.12
N ARG A 218 7.78 -28.75 -22.20
CA ARG A 218 7.13 -29.39 -21.04
C ARG A 218 8.10 -30.29 -20.25
N GLU A 219 9.04 -30.91 -20.94
CA GLU A 219 10.08 -31.78 -20.39
C GLU A 219 11.08 -30.99 -19.53
N THR A 220 11.52 -29.80 -20.00
CA THR A 220 12.40 -28.91 -19.23
C THR A 220 11.71 -28.39 -17.97
N LEU A 221 10.42 -28.08 -18.05
CA LEU A 221 9.62 -27.67 -16.88
C LEU A 221 9.48 -28.83 -15.86
N LYS A 222 9.38 -30.09 -16.31
CA LYS A 222 9.39 -31.28 -15.44
C LYS A 222 10.74 -31.51 -14.76
N ASP A 223 11.85 -31.37 -15.50
CA ASP A 223 13.20 -31.46 -14.93
C ASP A 223 13.45 -30.37 -13.87
N ILE A 224 12.93 -29.16 -14.10
CA ILE A 224 12.96 -28.05 -13.14
C ILE A 224 12.15 -28.38 -11.89
N LEU A 225 10.91 -28.90 -12.03
CA LEU A 225 10.10 -29.32 -10.87
C LEU A 225 10.76 -30.45 -10.09
N SER A 226 11.40 -31.42 -10.74
CA SER A 226 12.18 -32.47 -10.05
C SER A 226 13.34 -31.85 -9.25
N PHE A 227 14.14 -30.99 -9.89
CA PHE A 227 15.28 -30.33 -9.25
C PHE A 227 14.88 -29.52 -8.01
N ILE A 228 13.85 -28.66 -8.10
CA ILE A 228 13.45 -27.81 -6.96
C ILE A 228 12.86 -28.63 -5.80
N ASN A 229 12.21 -29.76 -6.08
CA ASN A 229 11.78 -30.71 -5.04
C ASN A 229 12.97 -31.45 -4.41
N GLU A 230 13.91 -31.92 -5.20
CA GLU A 230 15.11 -32.65 -4.73
C GLU A 230 16.05 -31.77 -3.89
N LYS A 231 16.11 -30.45 -4.16
CA LYS A 231 16.84 -29.50 -3.30
C LYS A 231 15.97 -28.90 -2.19
N ASN A 232 14.64 -29.08 -2.26
CA ASN A 232 13.64 -28.43 -1.40
C ASN A 232 13.81 -26.90 -1.36
N ILE A 233 13.83 -26.29 -2.55
CA ILE A 233 13.93 -24.84 -2.79
C ILE A 233 12.71 -24.36 -3.60
N HIS A 234 12.43 -23.06 -3.58
CA HIS A 234 11.28 -22.49 -4.31
C HIS A 234 11.53 -22.38 -5.82
N LEU A 235 10.45 -22.21 -6.58
CA LEU A 235 10.42 -21.86 -7.99
C LEU A 235 9.54 -20.63 -8.17
N VAL A 236 10.13 -19.55 -8.67
CA VAL A 236 9.40 -18.38 -9.18
C VAL A 236 9.38 -18.47 -10.70
N CYS A 237 8.20 -18.56 -11.29
CA CYS A 237 8.00 -18.54 -12.74
C CYS A 237 7.40 -17.19 -13.12
N ASP A 238 8.20 -16.34 -13.75
CA ASP A 238 7.73 -15.10 -14.37
C ASP A 238 7.12 -15.43 -15.73
N GLU A 239 5.79 -15.34 -15.82
CA GLU A 239 5.01 -15.66 -17.00
C GLU A 239 4.39 -14.39 -17.62
N ILE A 240 5.00 -13.21 -17.43
CA ILE A 240 4.50 -11.89 -17.88
C ILE A 240 4.20 -11.77 -19.39
N TYR A 241 4.74 -12.68 -20.22
CA TYR A 241 4.50 -12.76 -21.68
C TYR A 241 3.56 -13.92 -22.08
N ALA A 242 2.72 -14.41 -21.16
CA ALA A 242 1.91 -15.62 -21.39
C ALA A 242 0.87 -15.48 -22.51
N ALA A 243 0.33 -14.28 -22.78
CA ALA A 243 -0.61 -14.06 -23.87
C ALA A 243 0.13 -13.86 -25.21
N THR A 244 1.28 -13.20 -25.19
CA THR A 244 2.09 -12.82 -26.36
C THR A 244 2.81 -13.99 -27.10
N VAL A 245 2.38 -15.24 -26.93
CA VAL A 245 2.93 -16.43 -27.62
C VAL A 245 2.13 -16.79 -28.88
N PHE A 246 2.79 -16.70 -30.04
CA PHE A 246 2.16 -16.84 -31.37
C PHE A 246 2.59 -18.08 -32.18
N SER A 247 3.75 -18.66 -31.89
CA SER A 247 4.28 -19.82 -32.61
C SER A 247 3.75 -21.15 -32.04
N GLN A 248 3.90 -22.23 -32.81
CA GLN A 248 3.67 -23.59 -32.32
C GLN A 248 5.02 -24.31 -32.07
N PRO A 249 5.15 -25.14 -31.02
CA PRO A 249 4.12 -25.47 -30.02
C PRO A 249 3.73 -24.27 -29.15
N GLY A 250 2.45 -24.13 -28.83
CA GLY A 250 1.95 -23.01 -28.02
C GLY A 250 2.42 -23.05 -26.57
N PHE A 251 2.17 -21.95 -25.85
CA PHE A 251 2.62 -21.76 -24.45
C PHE A 251 2.27 -22.94 -23.53
N VAL A 252 3.21 -23.25 -22.63
CA VAL A 252 3.05 -24.18 -21.51
C VAL A 252 3.39 -23.44 -20.22
N SER A 253 2.37 -23.19 -19.39
CA SER A 253 2.57 -22.62 -18.06
C SER A 253 3.12 -23.66 -17.08
N ILE A 254 3.92 -23.23 -16.10
CA ILE A 254 4.37 -24.11 -15.00
C ILE A 254 3.18 -24.74 -14.25
N SER A 255 2.06 -24.01 -14.17
CA SER A 255 0.82 -24.49 -13.58
C SER A 255 0.25 -25.72 -14.30
N GLU A 256 0.39 -25.83 -15.63
CA GLU A 256 -0.09 -27.02 -16.37
C GLU A 256 0.71 -28.26 -15.95
N VAL A 257 2.03 -28.10 -15.83
CA VAL A 257 2.95 -29.18 -15.48
C VAL A 257 2.79 -29.59 -14.01
N LEU A 258 2.38 -28.65 -13.15
CA LEU A 258 2.10 -28.88 -11.73
C LEU A 258 0.80 -29.66 -11.47
N GLU A 259 -0.18 -29.62 -12.40
CA GLU A 259 -1.34 -30.52 -12.35
C GLU A 259 -1.00 -31.96 -12.82
N GLU A 260 0.01 -32.11 -13.68
CA GLU A 260 0.44 -33.43 -14.20
C GLU A 260 1.24 -34.27 -13.20
N ASP A 261 1.92 -33.65 -12.21
CA ASP A 261 2.60 -34.38 -11.12
C ASP A 261 2.08 -34.01 -9.72
N PRO A 262 1.06 -34.73 -9.22
CA PRO A 262 0.55 -34.58 -7.86
C PRO A 262 1.55 -34.92 -6.72
N LYS A 263 2.77 -35.40 -7.03
CA LYS A 263 3.83 -35.63 -6.03
C LYS A 263 4.70 -34.38 -5.82
N CYS A 264 4.70 -33.45 -6.77
CA CYS A 264 5.44 -32.21 -6.68
C CYS A 264 4.90 -31.34 -5.53
N ASN A 265 5.78 -30.83 -4.66
CA ASN A 265 5.41 -29.97 -3.56
C ASN A 265 4.99 -28.58 -4.06
N ARG A 266 3.68 -28.40 -4.25
CA ARG A 266 3.07 -27.17 -4.75
C ARG A 266 3.37 -25.93 -3.89
N ASP A 267 3.63 -26.10 -2.59
CA ASP A 267 4.03 -25.02 -1.68
C ASP A 267 5.37 -24.36 -2.08
N LEU A 268 6.13 -24.92 -3.03
CA LEU A 268 7.36 -24.35 -3.58
C LEU A 268 7.15 -23.54 -4.87
N VAL A 269 5.94 -23.46 -5.44
CA VAL A 269 5.72 -22.87 -6.77
C VAL A 269 4.93 -21.56 -6.69
N HIS A 270 5.48 -20.52 -7.33
CA HIS A 270 4.92 -19.18 -7.42
C HIS A 270 4.97 -18.67 -8.86
N VAL A 271 3.96 -17.90 -9.28
CA VAL A 271 3.88 -17.29 -10.61
C VAL A 271 3.85 -15.76 -10.46
N VAL A 272 4.67 -15.06 -11.24
CA VAL A 272 4.59 -13.60 -11.41
C VAL A 272 3.94 -13.30 -12.75
N TYR A 273 3.05 -12.31 -12.78
CA TYR A 273 2.33 -11.87 -13.97
C TYR A 273 2.06 -10.36 -13.91
N SER A 274 1.75 -9.72 -15.04
CA SER A 274 1.42 -8.30 -15.10
C SER A 274 0.78 -7.94 -16.43
N LEU A 275 -0.12 -6.97 -16.41
CA LEU A 275 -0.73 -6.38 -17.60
C LEU A 275 0.28 -5.57 -18.43
N SER A 276 1.43 -5.15 -17.89
CA SER A 276 2.40 -4.24 -18.55
C SER A 276 2.99 -4.71 -19.90
N LYS A 277 2.83 -5.98 -20.29
CA LYS A 277 3.43 -6.56 -21.50
C LYS A 277 2.42 -7.22 -22.43
N ASP A 278 1.46 -7.96 -21.89
CA ASP A 278 0.35 -8.48 -22.67
C ASP A 278 -0.67 -7.36 -23.04
N MET A 279 -0.95 -6.37 -22.15
CA MET A 279 -1.74 -5.16 -22.47
C MET A 279 -0.96 -4.03 -23.12
N GLY A 280 0.26 -3.81 -22.62
CA GLY A 280 0.90 -2.50 -22.71
C GLY A 280 0.32 -1.44 -21.77
N PHE A 281 -0.09 -1.83 -20.55
CA PHE A 281 -0.50 -0.90 -19.47
C PHE A 281 0.58 -0.74 -18.38
N PRO A 282 1.84 -0.35 -18.68
CA PRO A 282 2.87 -0.18 -17.66
C PRO A 282 2.61 1.01 -16.73
N GLY A 283 1.87 2.04 -17.17
CA GLY A 283 1.55 3.23 -16.37
C GLY A 283 0.48 3.02 -15.31
N PHE A 284 -0.41 2.05 -15.52
CA PHE A 284 -1.46 1.65 -14.57
C PHE A 284 -0.91 0.85 -13.36
N ARG A 285 0.39 0.53 -13.35
CA ARG A 285 1.11 -0.11 -12.24
C ARG A 285 0.49 -1.42 -11.72
N VAL A 286 -0.06 -2.26 -12.59
CA VAL A 286 -0.63 -3.57 -12.21
C VAL A 286 0.43 -4.68 -12.24
N GLY A 287 0.85 -5.18 -11.07
CA GLY A 287 1.73 -6.35 -10.91
C GLY A 287 1.11 -7.42 -10.02
N ILE A 288 1.26 -8.69 -10.41
CA ILE A 288 0.55 -9.84 -9.82
C ILE A 288 1.53 -10.89 -9.31
N VAL A 289 1.33 -11.34 -8.07
CA VAL A 289 1.89 -12.60 -7.54
C VAL A 289 0.74 -13.59 -7.34
N TYR A 290 0.85 -14.78 -7.92
CA TYR A 290 -0.01 -15.92 -7.62
C TYR A 290 0.81 -17.02 -6.95
N SER A 291 0.33 -17.58 -5.84
CA SER A 291 1.07 -18.58 -5.08
C SER A 291 0.18 -19.73 -4.58
N TYR A 292 0.61 -20.96 -4.82
CA TYR A 292 0.02 -22.15 -4.22
C TYR A 292 0.34 -22.29 -2.72
N ASN A 293 1.31 -21.53 -2.20
CA ASN A 293 1.67 -21.50 -0.79
C ASN A 293 0.89 -20.41 -0.02
N ASP A 294 -0.01 -20.83 0.86
CA ASP A 294 -0.86 -19.95 1.69
C ASP A 294 -0.07 -18.97 2.58
N ALA A 295 1.12 -19.37 3.05
CA ALA A 295 1.95 -18.51 3.90
C ALA A 295 2.59 -17.38 3.08
N VAL A 296 2.97 -17.65 1.83
CA VAL A 296 3.42 -16.62 0.88
C VAL A 296 2.27 -15.68 0.54
N VAL A 297 1.08 -16.19 0.19
CA VAL A 297 -0.11 -15.36 -0.06
C VAL A 297 -0.42 -14.46 1.15
N SER A 298 -0.39 -15.00 2.37
CA SER A 298 -0.65 -14.25 3.60
C SER A 298 0.46 -13.26 3.99
N CYS A 299 1.68 -13.40 3.46
CA CYS A 299 2.79 -12.47 3.68
C CYS A 299 2.77 -11.36 2.63
N ALA A 300 2.76 -11.74 1.35
CA ALA A 300 2.67 -10.85 0.20
C ALA A 300 1.45 -9.91 0.32
N ARG A 301 0.27 -10.43 0.70
CA ARG A 301 -0.95 -9.63 0.92
C ARG A 301 -0.85 -8.59 2.06
N LYS A 302 0.15 -8.67 2.94
CA LYS A 302 0.44 -7.60 3.92
C LYS A 302 1.47 -6.61 3.37
N MET A 303 2.42 -7.09 2.56
CA MET A 303 3.40 -6.28 1.86
C MET A 303 2.79 -5.43 0.73
N SER A 304 1.67 -5.85 0.14
CA SER A 304 0.93 -5.05 -0.86
C SER A 304 0.57 -3.65 -0.37
N SER A 305 0.45 -3.44 0.96
CA SER A 305 0.21 -2.12 1.55
C SER A 305 1.30 -1.05 1.25
N PHE A 306 2.48 -1.44 0.77
CA PHE A 306 3.56 -0.53 0.36
C PHE A 306 3.49 -0.07 -1.10
N GLY A 307 2.59 -0.65 -1.90
CA GLY A 307 2.51 -0.42 -3.34
C GLY A 307 1.33 -1.16 -3.94
N LEU A 308 0.13 -0.91 -3.42
CA LEU A 308 -1.10 -1.48 -3.95
C LEU A 308 -1.54 -0.67 -5.19
N VAL A 309 -2.13 -1.33 -6.17
CA VAL A 309 -2.81 -0.67 -7.31
C VAL A 309 -3.88 0.29 -6.75
N SER A 310 -4.15 1.40 -7.46
CA SER A 310 -5.25 2.30 -7.07
C SER A 310 -6.60 1.60 -7.26
N SER A 311 -7.56 1.94 -6.41
CA SER A 311 -8.95 1.46 -6.47
C SER A 311 -9.62 1.82 -7.80
N GLN A 312 -9.43 3.07 -8.23
CA GLN A 312 -9.80 3.59 -9.54
C GLN A 312 -9.29 2.68 -10.66
N THR A 313 -7.98 2.45 -10.75
CA THR A 313 -7.41 1.63 -11.83
C THR A 313 -7.81 0.16 -11.74
N GLN A 314 -8.05 -0.38 -10.54
CA GLN A 314 -8.66 -1.70 -10.42
C GLN A 314 -10.11 -1.72 -10.98
N HIS A 315 -10.89 -0.64 -10.80
CA HIS A 315 -12.24 -0.49 -11.37
C HIS A 315 -12.24 -0.14 -12.88
N LEU A 316 -11.29 0.64 -13.41
CA LEU A 316 -11.22 0.85 -14.87
C LEU A 316 -10.82 -0.44 -15.59
N ILE A 317 -9.82 -1.13 -15.05
CA ILE A 317 -9.50 -2.48 -15.49
C ILE A 317 -10.73 -3.38 -15.29
N ALA A 318 -11.57 -3.14 -14.27
CA ALA A 318 -12.66 -4.02 -13.86
C ALA A 318 -13.59 -4.49 -14.95
N SER A 319 -14.23 -3.57 -15.65
CA SER A 319 -15.30 -3.96 -16.58
C SER A 319 -14.74 -4.61 -17.87
N MET A 320 -13.41 -4.65 -18.06
CA MET A 320 -12.77 -4.88 -19.37
C MET A 320 -12.64 -6.37 -19.80
N LEU A 321 -12.27 -7.37 -18.96
CA LEU A 321 -12.45 -8.83 -19.28
C LEU A 321 -13.81 -9.38 -18.85
N SER A 322 -14.55 -8.63 -18.02
CA SER A 322 -15.92 -8.96 -17.64
C SER A 322 -16.80 -8.95 -18.89
N ASP A 323 -16.50 -8.02 -19.80
CA ASP A 323 -16.79 -8.16 -21.23
C ASP A 323 -15.98 -9.32 -21.85
N ASP A 324 -16.47 -10.55 -21.65
CA ASP A 324 -15.99 -11.78 -22.30
C ASP A 324 -15.91 -11.64 -23.84
N GLN A 325 -16.67 -10.72 -24.45
CA GLN A 325 -16.65 -10.48 -25.89
C GLN A 325 -15.50 -9.54 -26.30
N PHE A 326 -15.26 -8.41 -25.61
CA PHE A 326 -13.99 -7.67 -25.72
C PHE A 326 -12.83 -8.64 -25.52
N VAL A 327 -12.98 -9.56 -24.57
CA VAL A 327 -11.95 -10.51 -24.16
C VAL A 327 -11.95 -11.86 -24.88
N ASP A 328 -12.62 -11.91 -26.03
CA ASP A 328 -12.36 -12.91 -27.06
C ASP A 328 -12.11 -12.26 -28.42
N ASN A 329 -12.63 -11.05 -28.66
CA ASN A 329 -12.34 -10.21 -29.82
C ASN A 329 -10.92 -9.67 -29.77
N GLU A 330 -10.55 -8.94 -28.72
CA GLU A 330 -9.24 -8.33 -28.58
C GLU A 330 -8.12 -9.38 -28.47
N ARG A 331 -8.46 -10.68 -28.29
CA ARG A 331 -7.50 -11.80 -28.30
C ARG A 331 -7.50 -12.66 -29.56
N LYS A 332 -8.61 -12.70 -30.30
CA LYS A 332 -8.53 -13.03 -31.73
C LYS A 332 -7.78 -11.93 -32.45
N GLN A 333 -7.91 -10.68 -32.04
CA GLN A 333 -7.04 -9.60 -32.45
C GLN A 333 -5.64 -9.73 -31.81
N LEU A 334 -5.46 -10.24 -30.58
CA LEU A 334 -4.10 -10.51 -30.05
C LEU A 334 -3.30 -11.48 -30.92
N LEU A 335 -3.94 -12.50 -31.51
CA LEU A 335 -3.27 -13.58 -32.25
C LEU A 335 -3.48 -13.55 -33.78
N SER A 336 -4.54 -12.88 -34.29
CA SER A 336 -4.82 -12.63 -35.72
C SER A 336 -4.64 -11.15 -36.13
N LYS A 337 -4.52 -10.24 -35.17
CA LYS A 337 -3.22 -9.59 -35.11
C LYS A 337 -2.13 -10.67 -34.79
N ILE A 338 -1.39 -10.86 -33.66
CA ILE A 338 0.07 -11.32 -33.54
C ILE A 338 0.64 -12.60 -34.23
N ALA A 339 -0.03 -13.13 -35.23
CA ALA A 339 0.55 -13.15 -36.58
C ALA A 339 0.85 -11.72 -37.18
N THR A 340 0.32 -10.63 -36.55
CA THR A 340 0.39 -9.15 -36.75
C THR A 340 0.12 -8.10 -35.53
N GLY A 341 -0.21 -8.39 -34.18
CA GLY A 341 -0.33 -7.55 -32.88
C GLY A 341 -1.51 -7.45 -31.71
N ASN A 342 -1.55 -8.19 -30.55
CA ASN A 342 -2.06 -8.08 -29.05
C ASN A 342 -3.13 -7.06 -28.33
N GLY A 343 -4.05 -7.12 -27.23
CA GLY A 343 -4.76 -7.90 -26.04
C GLY A 343 -4.97 -7.12 -24.62
N HIS A 344 -5.73 -7.23 -23.41
CA HIS A 344 -6.91 -7.83 -22.51
C HIS A 344 -7.20 -7.50 -20.86
N GLY A 345 -8.35 -6.94 -20.25
CA GLY A 345 -8.90 -6.45 -18.80
C GLY A 345 -8.76 -7.02 -17.24
N GLU A 346 -9.57 -7.12 -16.06
CA GLU A 346 -10.95 -7.07 -15.23
C GLU A 346 -10.76 -6.98 -13.57
N ASP A 347 -11.53 -6.81 -12.39
CA ASP A 347 -12.92 -6.51 -11.68
C ASP A 347 -12.99 -5.88 -10.14
N SER A 348 -14.17 -5.68 -9.40
CA SER A 348 -14.71 -5.71 -7.90
C SER A 348 -14.28 -5.01 -6.48
N SER A 349 -14.60 -5.56 -5.21
CA SER A 349 -14.04 -5.25 -3.75
C SER A 349 -14.30 -6.20 -2.45
N TYR A 350 -13.54 -6.15 -1.26
CA TYR A 350 -13.56 -7.04 0.03
C TYR A 350 -13.05 -6.42 1.44
N PHE A 351 -13.04 -7.17 2.61
CA PHE A 351 -12.10 -7.23 3.82
C PHE A 351 -12.48 -7.14 5.35
N HIS A 352 -11.60 -7.74 6.18
CA HIS A 352 -11.88 -8.48 7.43
C HIS A 352 -11.07 -8.04 8.69
N GLY A 353 -11.20 -6.80 9.16
CA GLY A 353 -10.58 -6.23 10.39
C GLY A 353 -11.42 -5.30 11.34
N TRP A 354 -12.35 -4.45 10.93
CA TRP A 354 -13.25 -4.64 9.80
C TRP A 354 -13.96 -6.03 9.85
N LYS A 355 -13.69 -6.91 10.86
CA LYS A 355 -14.14 -8.32 10.93
C LYS A 355 -15.40 -8.49 11.77
N ALA A 356 -15.48 -7.71 12.84
CA ALA A 356 -16.73 -7.50 13.58
C ALA A 356 -17.64 -6.49 12.86
N TYR A 357 -17.07 -5.65 11.98
CA TYR A 357 -17.82 -4.78 11.08
C TYR A 357 -18.38 -5.59 9.90
N ASP A 358 -17.58 -6.31 9.10
CA ASP A 358 -18.06 -7.24 8.05
C ASP A 358 -19.22 -8.14 8.48
N LYS A 359 -19.08 -8.74 9.67
CA LYS A 359 -20.01 -9.77 10.17
C LYS A 359 -21.24 -9.19 10.86
N ASP A 360 -21.25 -7.90 11.16
CA ASP A 360 -22.31 -7.20 11.89
C ASP A 360 -22.25 -5.69 11.59
N PRO A 361 -22.33 -5.23 10.32
CA PRO A 361 -22.09 -3.83 9.99
C PRO A 361 -23.33 -3.02 10.38
N PHE A 362 -23.14 -1.82 10.94
CA PHE A 362 -24.27 -0.92 11.17
C PHE A 362 -24.91 -0.50 9.85
N HIS A 363 -26.22 -0.70 9.74
CA HIS A 363 -27.03 -0.17 8.64
C HIS A 363 -28.32 0.43 9.24
N PRO A 364 -28.68 1.70 8.96
CA PRO A 364 -29.69 2.44 9.72
C PRO A 364 -31.07 1.77 9.76
N THR A 365 -31.51 1.15 8.66
CA THR A 365 -32.74 0.33 8.62
C THR A 365 -32.50 -1.16 8.89
N ASN A 366 -31.54 -1.77 8.18
CA ASN A 366 -31.44 -3.23 8.06
C ASN A 366 -30.64 -3.89 9.20
N ASN A 367 -29.72 -3.16 9.85
CA ASN A 367 -29.00 -3.60 11.03
C ASN A 367 -28.70 -2.43 12.00
N PRO A 368 -29.71 -1.88 12.69
CA PRO A 368 -29.55 -0.75 13.61
C PRO A 368 -28.77 -1.10 14.89
N ARG A 369 -28.41 -2.38 15.10
CA ARG A 369 -27.59 -2.87 16.22
C ARG A 369 -26.15 -3.24 15.83
N GLY A 370 -25.82 -3.17 14.54
CA GLY A 370 -24.47 -3.43 14.06
C GLY A 370 -23.42 -2.48 14.61
N VAL A 371 -22.15 -2.87 14.43
CA VAL A 371 -20.97 -2.14 14.85
C VAL A 371 -20.77 -0.91 13.95
N ILE A 372 -20.64 0.26 14.57
CA ILE A 372 -20.28 1.50 13.85
C ILE A 372 -18.75 1.62 13.79
N GLN A 373 -18.22 1.85 12.60
CA GLN A 373 -16.79 2.03 12.35
C GLN A 373 -16.33 3.42 12.82
N LYS A 374 -15.55 3.47 13.90
CA LYS A 374 -15.03 4.71 14.51
C LYS A 374 -13.49 4.76 14.59
N GLY A 375 -12.80 3.76 14.02
CA GLY A 375 -11.35 3.59 14.05
C GLY A 375 -10.64 3.88 12.73
N LEU A 376 -11.26 4.60 11.80
CA LEU A 376 -10.68 4.96 10.50
C LEU A 376 -10.70 6.48 10.30
N ALA A 377 -9.52 7.08 10.30
CA ALA A 377 -9.34 8.51 10.03
C ALA A 377 -9.31 8.73 8.51
N GLU A 378 -10.43 9.16 7.96
CA GLU A 378 -10.62 9.57 6.57
C GLU A 378 -11.70 10.66 6.52
N ASN A 379 -11.60 11.58 5.55
CA ASN A 379 -12.56 12.66 5.36
C ASN A 379 -13.58 12.25 4.31
N GLN A 380 -14.81 11.93 4.71
CA GLN A 380 -15.93 11.72 3.78
C GLN A 380 -16.86 12.94 3.71
N LEU A 381 -16.55 14.03 4.41
CA LEU A 381 -17.49 15.14 4.62
C LEU A 381 -17.68 16.06 3.40
N CYS A 382 -16.93 15.86 2.31
CA CYS A 382 -16.89 16.76 1.15
C CYS A 382 -16.98 16.03 -0.20
N PHE A 383 -17.36 14.74 -0.21
CA PHE A 383 -17.48 13.98 -1.46
C PHE A 383 -18.57 14.53 -2.38
N ASP A 384 -19.63 15.13 -1.85
CA ASP A 384 -20.62 15.91 -2.60
C ASP A 384 -19.99 16.99 -3.49
N LEU A 385 -18.93 17.65 -3.02
CA LEU A 385 -18.24 18.69 -3.80
C LEU A 385 -17.39 18.12 -4.94
N ILE A 386 -16.97 16.86 -4.80
CA ILE A 386 -16.13 16.13 -5.76
C ILE A 386 -17.00 15.40 -6.78
N GLU A 387 -18.12 14.84 -6.34
CA GLU A 387 -19.21 14.31 -7.17
C GLU A 387 -19.81 15.45 -8.05
N ASP A 388 -20.09 16.61 -7.46
CA ASP A 388 -20.42 17.86 -8.20
C ASP A 388 -19.35 18.20 -9.26
N TRP A 389 -18.06 18.09 -8.92
CA TRP A 389 -16.98 18.45 -9.84
C TRP A 389 -16.87 17.45 -11.00
N VAL A 390 -16.91 16.15 -10.71
CA VAL A 390 -16.94 15.05 -11.70
C VAL A 390 -18.13 15.19 -12.66
N LEU A 391 -19.32 15.54 -12.15
CA LEU A 391 -20.52 15.75 -12.96
C LEU A 391 -20.38 16.91 -13.97
N ASN A 392 -19.52 17.90 -13.69
CA ASN A 392 -19.38 19.11 -14.50
C ASN A 392 -18.08 19.16 -15.33
N ASN A 393 -17.11 18.28 -15.08
CA ASN A 393 -15.83 18.20 -15.80
C ASN A 393 -15.57 16.76 -16.31
N PRO A 394 -16.49 16.17 -17.11
CA PRO A 394 -16.37 14.78 -17.57
C PRO A 394 -15.11 14.52 -18.41
N GLU A 395 -14.55 15.53 -19.05
CA GLU A 395 -13.30 15.48 -19.82
C GLU A 395 -12.07 15.07 -18.98
N ALA A 396 -12.13 15.18 -17.63
CA ALA A 396 -11.11 14.64 -16.72
C ALA A 396 -11.15 13.10 -16.60
N SER A 397 -12.09 12.43 -17.27
CA SER A 397 -12.15 10.98 -17.40
C SER A 397 -11.59 10.52 -18.74
N ILE A 398 -10.60 9.62 -18.69
CA ILE A 398 -10.07 8.93 -19.87
C ILE A 398 -11.09 7.99 -20.56
N CYS A 399 -12.33 7.88 -20.06
CA CYS A 399 -13.45 7.16 -20.66
C CYS A 399 -14.51 8.08 -21.29
N THR A 400 -14.12 9.28 -21.70
CA THR A 400 -14.95 10.21 -22.49
C THR A 400 -14.37 10.42 -23.89
N ILE A 401 -15.12 11.08 -24.78
CA ILE A 401 -14.65 11.35 -26.15
C ILE A 401 -13.46 12.33 -26.13
N GLU A 402 -13.45 13.26 -25.19
CA GLU A 402 -12.31 14.17 -24.96
C GLU A 402 -11.12 13.43 -24.31
N GLY A 403 -11.34 12.68 -23.24
CA GLY A 403 -10.24 12.04 -22.48
C GLY A 403 -9.66 10.76 -23.11
N VAL A 404 -10.35 10.12 -24.05
CA VAL A 404 -9.84 8.90 -24.71
C VAL A 404 -8.69 9.18 -25.68
N ASP A 405 -8.63 10.38 -26.28
CA ASP A 405 -7.50 10.78 -27.13
C ASP A 405 -6.17 10.80 -26.35
N GLU A 406 -6.21 11.02 -25.02
CA GLU A 406 -5.05 10.95 -24.12
C GLU A 406 -4.83 9.55 -23.49
N PHE A 407 -5.81 8.63 -23.58
CA PHE A 407 -5.75 7.30 -22.96
C PHE A 407 -4.43 6.59 -23.26
N LYS A 408 -3.99 6.65 -24.52
CA LYS A 408 -2.77 6.01 -25.00
C LYS A 408 -1.53 6.48 -24.26
N GLU A 409 -1.34 7.79 -24.14
CA GLU A 409 -0.14 8.38 -23.54
C GLU A 409 -0.12 8.09 -22.04
N ILE A 410 -1.28 8.20 -21.39
CA ILE A 410 -1.48 7.88 -19.97
C ILE A 410 -1.19 6.38 -19.71
N ALA A 411 -1.70 5.46 -20.52
CA ALA A 411 -1.54 4.01 -20.30
C ALA A 411 -0.07 3.54 -20.37
N ILE A 412 0.76 4.15 -21.23
CA ILE A 412 2.19 3.82 -21.38
C ILE A 412 3.13 4.65 -20.49
N PHE A 413 2.65 5.74 -19.88
CA PHE A 413 3.48 6.65 -19.07
C PHE A 413 4.09 5.93 -17.86
N GLN A 414 5.42 5.89 -17.79
CA GLN A 414 6.16 5.06 -16.81
C GLN A 414 7.43 5.73 -16.26
N ASP A 415 7.57 7.05 -16.46
CA ASP A 415 8.64 7.87 -15.90
C ASP A 415 8.51 7.99 -14.37
N ASN A 416 9.63 7.79 -13.65
CA ASN A 416 9.69 7.82 -12.20
C ASN A 416 9.68 9.23 -11.60
N HIS A 417 9.85 10.28 -12.42
CA HIS A 417 9.51 11.64 -12.03
C HIS A 417 8.01 11.80 -11.78
N GLY A 418 7.15 11.19 -12.60
CA GLY A 418 5.71 11.44 -12.59
C GLY A 418 5.28 12.63 -13.43
N LEU A 419 4.01 12.61 -13.85
CA LEU A 419 3.39 13.58 -14.76
C LEU A 419 3.72 15.03 -14.34
N PRO A 420 4.33 15.86 -15.21
CA PRO A 420 4.77 17.22 -14.85
C PRO A 420 3.63 18.09 -14.31
N GLU A 421 2.46 18.04 -14.94
CA GLU A 421 1.24 18.73 -14.55
C GLU A 421 0.71 18.25 -13.19
N PHE A 422 0.76 16.94 -12.90
CA PHE A 422 0.44 16.41 -11.57
C PHE A 422 1.40 16.97 -10.52
N ARG A 423 2.72 16.94 -10.76
CA ARG A 423 3.70 17.51 -9.81
C ARG A 423 3.49 18.99 -9.60
N GLN A 424 3.19 19.75 -10.66
CA GLN A 424 2.91 21.18 -10.57
C GLN A 424 1.61 21.46 -9.80
N ALA A 425 0.55 20.67 -10.02
CA ALA A 425 -0.72 20.79 -9.29
C ALA A 425 -0.56 20.45 -7.81
N ILE A 426 0.18 19.39 -7.46
CA ILE A 426 0.52 19.05 -6.07
C ILE A 426 1.36 20.16 -5.42
N ALA A 427 2.36 20.71 -6.10
CA ALA A 427 3.17 21.83 -5.58
C ALA A 427 2.31 23.07 -5.28
N ASN A 428 1.39 23.41 -6.19
CA ASN A 428 0.45 24.52 -6.03
C ASN A 428 -0.54 24.27 -4.87
N PHE A 429 -1.15 23.08 -4.82
CA PHE A 429 -2.05 22.68 -3.75
C PHE A 429 -1.36 22.69 -2.38
N MET A 430 -0.17 22.09 -2.27
CA MET A 430 0.62 22.13 -1.03
C MET A 430 0.90 23.57 -0.61
N GLY A 431 1.25 24.47 -1.55
CA GLY A 431 1.41 25.91 -1.30
C GLY A 431 0.12 26.57 -0.78
N LYS A 432 -1.01 26.39 -1.47
CA LYS A 432 -2.33 26.91 -1.07
C LYS A 432 -2.74 26.47 0.33
N VAL A 433 -2.52 25.20 0.68
CA VAL A 433 -2.81 24.64 2.02
C VAL A 433 -1.97 25.29 3.13
N ARG A 434 -0.77 25.80 2.82
CA ARG A 434 0.05 26.62 3.75
C ARG A 434 -0.24 28.13 3.62
N GLY A 435 -1.33 28.51 2.95
CA GLY A 435 -1.71 29.91 2.72
C GLY A 435 -0.77 30.67 1.79
N ASN A 436 -0.11 29.97 0.86
CA ASN A 436 0.91 30.48 -0.07
C ASN A 436 2.13 31.17 0.59
N LYS A 437 2.34 30.97 1.90
CA LYS A 437 3.53 31.45 2.64
C LYS A 437 4.82 30.74 2.21
N VAL A 438 4.69 29.51 1.73
CA VAL A 438 5.77 28.62 1.27
C VAL A 438 5.44 28.20 -0.16
N LYS A 439 6.46 28.13 -1.02
CA LYS A 439 6.36 27.51 -2.34
C LYS A 439 7.13 26.19 -2.35
N PHE A 440 6.56 25.20 -3.00
CA PHE A 440 7.19 23.90 -3.21
C PHE A 440 7.68 23.81 -4.66
N ASP A 441 8.86 23.24 -4.84
CA ASP A 441 9.49 22.99 -6.13
C ASP A 441 8.95 21.67 -6.74
N PRO A 442 8.28 21.68 -7.91
CA PRO A 442 7.72 20.46 -8.49
C PRO A 442 8.77 19.41 -8.86
N ASP A 443 10.03 19.79 -9.08
CA ASP A 443 11.10 18.82 -9.37
C ASP A 443 11.65 18.12 -8.11
N ARG A 444 11.27 18.62 -6.91
CA ARG A 444 11.57 18.02 -5.59
C ARG A 444 10.45 17.14 -5.05
N ILE A 445 9.31 17.06 -5.75
CA ILE A 445 8.24 16.12 -5.44
C ILE A 445 8.62 14.74 -5.97
N VAL A 446 8.52 13.74 -5.11
CA VAL A 446 8.63 12.31 -5.43
C VAL A 446 7.36 11.61 -4.96
N MET A 447 6.83 10.71 -5.79
CA MET A 447 5.55 10.03 -5.53
C MET A 447 5.74 8.64 -4.92
N SER A 448 4.72 8.14 -4.24
CA SER A 448 4.65 6.78 -3.70
C SER A 448 3.22 6.27 -3.60
N GLY A 449 3.06 4.94 -3.46
CA GLY A 449 1.80 4.25 -3.19
C GLY A 449 1.24 4.55 -1.80
N GLY A 450 0.66 5.74 -1.63
CA GLY A 450 0.16 6.29 -0.38
C GLY A 450 1.29 6.73 0.56
N ALA A 451 0.89 7.35 1.68
CA ALA A 451 1.82 7.82 2.71
C ALA A 451 2.72 6.69 3.25
N THR A 452 2.18 5.48 3.44
CA THR A 452 2.95 4.28 3.84
C THR A 452 4.17 4.02 2.93
N GLY A 453 4.03 4.22 1.61
CA GLY A 453 5.16 4.13 0.68
C GLY A 453 6.18 5.25 0.89
N ALA A 454 5.73 6.48 1.16
CA ALA A 454 6.58 7.64 1.41
C ALA A 454 7.37 7.51 2.72
N HIS A 455 6.72 7.02 3.80
CA HIS A 455 7.35 6.75 5.10
C HIS A 455 8.46 5.70 4.96
N GLU A 456 8.19 4.58 4.27
CA GLU A 456 9.19 3.53 4.03
C GLU A 456 10.35 4.03 3.16
N MET A 457 10.03 4.73 2.06
CA MET A 457 11.00 5.31 1.13
C MET A 457 11.95 6.29 1.85
N ILE A 458 11.43 7.18 2.69
CA ILE A 458 12.25 8.10 3.48
C ILE A 458 13.10 7.37 4.52
N ALA A 459 12.56 6.35 5.20
CA ALA A 459 13.36 5.55 6.14
C ALA A 459 14.52 4.83 5.44
N PHE A 460 14.30 4.32 4.22
CA PHE A 460 15.34 3.75 3.36
C PHE A 460 16.38 4.77 2.87
N CYS A 461 15.98 5.98 2.52
CA CYS A 461 16.89 7.02 2.04
C CYS A 461 17.80 7.57 3.14
N LEU A 462 17.37 7.47 4.41
CA LEU A 462 17.98 8.19 5.51
C LEU A 462 18.67 7.32 6.57
N ALA A 463 18.36 6.03 6.73
CA ALA A 463 18.88 5.22 7.85
C ALA A 463 19.19 3.76 7.47
N ASP A 464 20.34 3.27 7.95
CA ASP A 464 20.77 1.87 7.79
C ASP A 464 20.02 0.92 8.74
N PRO A 465 19.91 -0.39 8.41
CA PRO A 465 19.41 -1.43 9.32
C PRO A 465 20.05 -1.38 10.72
N GLY A 466 19.24 -1.15 11.75
CA GLY A 466 19.68 -1.03 13.14
C GLY A 466 19.92 0.41 13.63
N GLU A 467 20.01 1.40 12.74
CA GLU A 467 19.92 2.83 13.12
C GLU A 467 18.47 3.19 13.53
N ALA A 468 18.24 4.43 14.00
CA ALA A 468 16.93 4.82 14.56
C ALA A 468 16.40 6.20 14.17
N PHE A 469 15.06 6.31 14.18
CA PHE A 469 14.35 7.57 14.34
C PHE A 469 13.83 7.73 15.76
N LEU A 470 13.87 8.96 16.27
CA LEU A 470 13.05 9.38 17.41
C LEU A 470 11.59 9.56 16.94
N VAL A 471 10.60 9.19 17.76
CA VAL A 471 9.16 9.40 17.47
C VAL A 471 8.37 9.81 18.72
N PRO A 472 7.66 10.95 18.74
CA PRO A 472 6.80 11.37 19.85
C PRO A 472 5.64 10.42 20.15
N THR A 473 5.48 9.98 21.41
CA THR A 473 4.31 9.18 21.83
C THR A 473 3.20 10.08 22.39
N PRO A 474 1.92 9.86 22.03
CA PRO A 474 1.41 8.80 21.16
C PRO A 474 1.57 9.07 19.65
N TYR A 475 1.88 8.04 18.86
CA TYR A 475 2.07 8.13 17.40
C TYR A 475 1.21 7.15 16.60
N HIS A 476 1.17 7.34 15.26
CA HIS A 476 0.38 6.48 14.37
C HIS A 476 0.89 5.03 14.37
N PRO A 477 0.07 4.01 14.70
CA PRO A 477 0.55 2.63 14.84
C PRO A 477 1.06 2.00 13.55
N GLY A 478 0.71 2.57 12.39
CA GLY A 478 1.27 2.17 11.10
C GLY A 478 2.78 2.36 11.02
N PHE A 479 3.37 3.31 11.76
CA PHE A 479 4.82 3.57 11.76
C PHE A 479 5.65 2.36 12.18
N ASP A 480 5.16 1.49 13.08
CA ASP A 480 5.85 0.24 13.42
C ASP A 480 5.95 -0.75 12.25
N LYS A 481 5.00 -0.69 11.31
CA LYS A 481 5.04 -1.48 10.07
C LYS A 481 5.83 -0.71 9.00
N ASP A 482 5.49 0.55 8.77
CA ASP A 482 5.98 1.38 7.66
C ASP A 482 7.48 1.70 7.77
N LEU A 483 7.96 1.99 8.99
CA LEU A 483 9.34 2.43 9.23
C LEU A 483 10.27 1.32 9.73
N ARG A 484 9.77 0.09 9.97
CA ARG A 484 10.55 -0.99 10.62
C ARG A 484 10.46 -2.35 9.97
N TRP A 485 9.24 -2.84 9.69
CA TRP A 485 9.00 -4.26 9.31
C TRP A 485 9.85 -4.65 8.11
N ARG A 486 9.90 -3.75 7.14
CA ARG A 486 10.71 -3.82 5.95
C ARG A 486 12.10 -3.23 6.23
N THR A 487 12.30 -1.91 6.31
CA THR A 487 13.64 -1.26 6.43
C THR A 487 14.63 -1.80 7.50
N ARG A 488 14.16 -2.41 8.61
CA ARG A 488 14.93 -2.75 9.84
C ARG A 488 15.46 -1.55 10.62
N VAL A 489 14.92 -0.36 10.39
CA VAL A 489 15.20 0.83 11.22
C VAL A 489 14.43 0.70 12.54
N GLN A 490 15.00 1.26 13.62
CA GLN A 490 14.41 1.25 14.96
C GLN A 490 13.63 2.55 15.24
N LEU A 491 12.62 2.49 16.11
CA LEU A 491 11.89 3.66 16.60
C LEU A 491 12.15 3.81 18.10
N VAL A 492 12.67 4.97 18.49
CA VAL A 492 12.94 5.33 19.89
C VAL A 492 11.85 6.32 20.34
N PRO A 493 11.02 5.98 21.34
CA PRO A 493 9.93 6.84 21.75
C PRO A 493 10.44 8.09 22.48
N VAL A 494 9.89 9.25 22.10
CA VAL A 494 10.01 10.53 22.80
C VAL A 494 8.73 10.69 23.62
N HIS A 495 8.82 10.50 24.93
CA HIS A 495 7.63 10.48 25.79
C HIS A 495 7.05 11.87 25.99
N CYS A 496 5.74 11.98 25.73
CA CYS A 496 4.89 13.13 26.04
C CYS A 496 3.68 12.61 26.82
N ASP A 497 3.09 13.43 27.68
CA ASP A 497 2.06 13.02 28.65
C ASP A 497 0.98 14.10 28.84
N SER A 498 -0.08 13.81 29.60
CA SER A 498 -1.20 14.74 29.75
C SER A 498 -0.92 15.96 30.64
N SER A 499 0.26 16.09 31.26
CA SER A 499 0.61 17.28 32.06
C SER A 499 0.88 18.53 31.23
N ASN A 500 1.12 18.38 29.92
CA ASN A 500 1.38 19.47 28.98
C ASN A 500 0.57 19.35 27.66
N ASP A 501 -0.57 18.68 27.69
CA ASP A 501 -1.38 18.33 26.51
C ASP A 501 -0.63 17.52 25.43
N PHE A 502 0.25 16.60 25.86
CA PHE A 502 1.10 15.76 25.01
C PHE A 502 2.05 16.53 24.07
N LYS A 503 2.40 17.78 24.40
CA LYS A 503 3.31 18.59 23.58
C LYS A 503 4.74 18.06 23.61
N ILE A 504 5.38 18.02 22.44
CA ILE A 504 6.80 17.70 22.27
C ILE A 504 7.64 18.77 23.00
N THR A 505 8.53 18.33 23.90
CA THR A 505 9.41 19.23 24.66
C THR A 505 10.89 18.96 24.39
N ARG A 506 11.72 20.00 24.55
CA ARG A 506 13.18 19.86 24.41
C ARG A 506 13.78 18.87 25.43
N PRO A 507 13.40 18.84 26.73
CA PRO A 507 13.88 17.82 27.65
C PRO A 507 13.55 16.38 27.22
N ALA A 508 12.34 16.11 26.71
CA ALA A 508 11.96 14.78 26.25
C ALA A 508 12.78 14.33 25.02
N LEU A 509 13.08 15.24 24.10
CA LEU A 509 13.94 14.99 22.95
C LEU A 509 15.39 14.67 23.36
N GLU A 510 15.97 15.46 24.28
CA GLU A 510 17.30 15.21 24.85
C GLU A 510 17.36 13.87 25.57
N GLU A 511 16.34 13.53 26.37
CA GLU A 511 16.31 12.26 27.11
C GLU A 511 16.19 11.05 26.17
N ALA A 512 15.33 11.11 25.17
CA ALA A 512 15.20 10.04 24.17
C ALA A 512 16.48 9.84 23.35
N TYR A 513 17.12 10.95 22.94
CA TYR A 513 18.42 10.92 22.28
C TYR A 513 19.50 10.32 23.18
N LYS A 514 19.52 10.70 24.47
CA LYS A 514 20.45 10.12 25.46
C LYS A 514 20.25 8.62 25.62
N ARG A 515 19.01 8.14 25.82
CA ARG A 515 18.68 6.71 25.94
C ARG A 515 19.19 5.91 24.72
N ALA A 516 18.92 6.39 23.51
CA ALA A 516 19.41 5.75 22.29
C ALA A 516 20.94 5.61 22.26
N ASN A 517 21.68 6.66 22.64
CA ASN A 517 23.14 6.60 22.72
C ASN A 517 23.65 5.66 23.82
N GLU A 518 22.97 5.56 24.96
CA GLU A 518 23.29 4.62 26.05
C GLU A 518 23.07 3.15 25.61
N ASP A 519 22.05 2.90 24.79
CA ASP A 519 21.79 1.61 24.12
C ASP A 519 22.70 1.35 22.90
N ASN A 520 23.62 2.27 22.57
CA ASN A 520 24.50 2.25 21.38
C ASN A 520 23.75 2.30 20.03
N ILE A 521 22.53 2.82 20.02
CA ILE A 521 21.68 2.99 18.85
C ILE A 521 21.94 4.36 18.23
N LYS A 522 22.47 4.37 17.00
CA LYS A 522 22.74 5.61 16.25
C LYS A 522 21.44 6.24 15.75
N VAL A 523 21.10 7.40 16.33
CA VAL A 523 19.95 8.21 15.91
C VAL A 523 20.28 8.93 14.60
N LYS A 524 19.36 8.84 13.65
CA LYS A 524 19.48 9.43 12.30
C LYS A 524 18.48 10.54 12.04
N GLY A 525 17.38 10.59 12.79
CA GLY A 525 16.45 11.70 12.73
C GLY A 525 15.35 11.65 13.79
N LEU A 526 14.44 12.61 13.69
CA LEU A 526 13.15 12.65 14.36
C LEU A 526 12.05 12.57 13.30
N LEU A 527 11.03 11.75 13.53
CA LEU A 527 9.80 11.77 12.74
C LEU A 527 8.67 12.33 13.61
N ILE A 528 7.95 13.33 13.09
CA ILE A 528 6.78 13.94 13.73
C ILE A 528 5.58 13.92 12.80
N THR A 529 4.37 13.82 13.35
CA THR A 529 3.13 14.16 12.64
C THR A 529 2.73 15.58 13.05
N ASN A 530 2.77 16.51 12.10
CA ASN A 530 2.43 17.93 12.30
C ASN A 530 0.93 18.12 12.00
N PRO A 531 0.13 18.40 13.04
CA PRO A 531 -0.03 19.80 13.47
C PRO A 531 0.55 20.08 14.86
N SER A 532 1.43 21.07 14.93
CA SER A 532 2.04 21.62 16.16
C SER A 532 2.11 23.15 16.09
N ASP A 533 2.21 23.82 17.24
CA ASP A 533 2.39 25.26 17.26
C ASP A 533 3.81 25.70 16.84
N ARG A 534 3.94 26.97 16.43
CA ARG A 534 5.17 27.52 15.86
C ARG A 534 6.36 27.49 16.83
N GLU A 535 6.12 27.60 18.14
CA GLU A 535 7.19 27.58 19.14
C GLU A 535 7.64 26.14 19.44
N THR A 536 6.73 25.17 19.46
CA THR A 536 7.09 23.74 19.43
C THR A 536 7.92 23.39 18.20
N LEU A 537 7.51 23.85 17.00
CA LEU A 537 8.27 23.59 15.76
C LEU A 537 9.66 24.25 15.76
N LYS A 538 9.81 25.46 16.33
CA LYS A 538 11.13 26.11 16.54
C LYS A 538 11.99 25.37 17.56
N GLY A 539 11.41 24.90 18.66
CA GLY A 539 12.09 24.07 19.66
C GLY A 539 12.60 22.74 19.08
N ILE A 540 11.82 22.13 18.19
CA ILE A 540 12.21 20.95 17.41
C ILE A 540 13.35 21.31 16.45
N TRP A 541 13.20 22.33 15.60
CA TRP A 541 14.25 22.74 14.66
C TRP A 541 15.60 23.01 15.35
N SER A 542 15.59 23.71 16.49
CA SER A 542 16.78 23.95 17.30
C SER A 542 17.48 22.66 17.76
N PHE A 543 16.72 21.63 18.15
CA PHE A 543 17.28 20.33 18.53
C PHE A 543 17.87 19.60 17.32
N ILE A 544 17.16 19.57 16.20
CA ILE A 544 17.58 18.92 14.95
C ILE A 544 18.88 19.52 14.42
N HIS A 545 18.97 20.85 14.41
CA HIS A 545 20.19 21.58 14.02
C HIS A 545 21.36 21.29 14.96
N GLU A 546 21.14 21.28 16.28
CA GLU A 546 22.21 21.03 17.26
C GLU A 546 22.75 19.60 17.21
N LYS A 547 21.88 18.59 17.04
CA LYS A 547 22.32 17.19 16.94
C LYS A 547 22.81 16.81 15.54
N ASN A 548 22.56 17.66 14.54
CA ASN A 548 22.84 17.41 13.12
C ASN A 548 22.28 16.05 12.65
N ILE A 549 20.98 15.86 12.89
CA ILE A 549 20.19 14.71 12.45
C ILE A 549 19.05 15.19 11.52
N HIS A 550 18.36 14.27 10.86
CA HIS A 550 17.25 14.61 9.96
C HIS A 550 15.92 14.87 10.71
N LEU A 551 15.01 15.59 10.08
CA LEU A 551 13.63 15.82 10.51
C LEU A 551 12.68 15.40 9.40
N VAL A 552 11.86 14.39 9.67
CA VAL A 552 10.75 13.96 8.80
C VAL A 552 9.46 14.53 9.37
N CYS A 553 8.88 15.49 8.67
CA CYS A 553 7.63 16.13 9.05
C CYS A 553 6.49 15.56 8.22
N ASP A 554 5.72 14.65 8.81
CA ASP A 554 4.48 14.16 8.21
C ASP A 554 3.38 15.22 8.39
N GLU A 555 3.05 15.91 7.31
CA GLU A 555 2.05 16.98 7.27
C GLU A 555 0.72 16.52 6.65
N ILE A 556 0.44 15.21 6.59
CA ILE A 556 -0.76 14.62 5.96
C ILE A 556 -2.11 15.19 6.47
N TYR A 557 -2.12 15.85 7.63
CA TYR A 557 -3.30 16.47 8.23
C TYR A 557 -3.39 18.00 8.01
N ALA A 558 -2.54 18.61 7.18
CA ALA A 558 -2.41 20.07 7.06
C ALA A 558 -3.72 20.84 6.78
N THR A 559 -4.60 20.34 5.88
CA THR A 559 -5.91 20.97 5.59
C THR A 559 -6.93 20.81 6.72
N THR A 560 -6.71 19.81 7.58
CA THR A 560 -7.66 19.41 8.63
C THR A 560 -7.47 20.21 9.92
N VAL A 561 -6.64 21.27 9.92
CA VAL A 561 -6.59 22.24 11.02
C VAL A 561 -7.79 23.18 10.90
N PHE A 562 -8.68 23.14 11.88
CA PHE A 562 -9.98 23.82 11.84
C PHE A 562 -10.21 24.86 12.94
N SER A 563 -9.21 25.11 13.78
CA SER A 563 -9.19 26.24 14.72
C SER A 563 -8.20 27.35 14.27
N GLN A 564 -8.06 28.39 15.09
CA GLN A 564 -7.12 29.50 14.86
C GLN A 564 -6.12 29.62 16.02
N PRO A 565 -4.83 29.95 15.75
CA PRO A 565 -4.24 30.15 14.43
C PRO A 565 -4.21 28.85 13.59
N GLY A 566 -4.42 28.99 12.28
CA GLY A 566 -4.41 27.87 11.34
C GLY A 566 -3.03 27.20 11.19
N PHE A 567 -2.95 26.20 10.31
CA PHE A 567 -1.76 25.34 10.13
C PHE A 567 -0.45 26.12 9.97
N VAL A 568 0.61 25.56 10.56
CA VAL A 568 2.00 26.00 10.44
C VAL A 568 2.83 24.83 9.92
N SER A 569 3.35 24.94 8.69
CA SER A 569 4.30 23.96 8.19
C SER A 569 5.68 24.15 8.82
N ILE A 570 6.46 23.07 8.96
CA ILE A 570 7.89 23.19 9.28
C ILE A 570 8.63 24.08 8.26
N SER A 571 8.18 24.07 7.00
CA SER A 571 8.79 24.89 5.95
C SER A 571 8.58 26.39 6.17
N GLU A 572 7.51 26.82 6.84
CA GLU A 572 7.35 28.23 7.25
C GLU A 572 8.40 28.64 8.29
N VAL A 573 8.78 27.72 9.18
CA VAL A 573 9.78 27.97 10.22
C VAL A 573 11.20 28.02 9.62
N LEU A 574 11.44 27.31 8.52
CA LEU A 574 12.70 27.39 7.77
C LEU A 574 12.86 28.73 7.02
N GLU A 575 11.80 29.31 6.45
CA GLU A 575 11.86 30.65 5.85
C GLU A 575 12.13 31.77 6.88
N GLU A 576 11.86 31.54 8.18
CA GLU A 576 12.23 32.46 9.27
C GLU A 576 13.71 32.38 9.68
N ASP A 577 14.43 31.29 9.35
CA ASP A 577 15.82 31.08 9.71
C ASP A 577 16.73 31.00 8.46
N PRO A 578 17.31 32.13 7.99
CA PRO A 578 18.20 32.16 6.83
C PRO A 578 19.56 31.49 7.05
N LYS A 579 19.79 30.82 8.18
CA LYS A 579 20.95 29.96 8.45
C LYS A 579 20.58 28.47 8.55
N CYS A 580 19.31 28.11 8.31
CA CYS A 580 18.88 26.73 8.46
C CYS A 580 19.54 25.80 7.42
N ASN A 581 19.99 24.63 7.86
CA ASN A 581 20.40 23.58 6.94
C ASN A 581 19.15 22.82 6.46
N ARG A 582 18.53 23.30 5.38
CA ARG A 582 17.29 22.74 4.83
C ARG A 582 17.44 21.26 4.43
N ASP A 583 18.66 20.81 4.09
CA ASP A 583 18.97 19.44 3.68
C ASP A 583 18.72 18.38 4.77
N LEU A 584 18.53 18.81 6.03
CA LEU A 584 18.11 17.97 7.13
C LEU A 584 16.58 17.79 7.21
N VAL A 585 15.78 18.52 6.43
CA VAL A 585 14.31 18.55 6.57
C VAL A 585 13.61 17.98 5.35
N HIS A 586 12.68 17.07 5.61
CA HIS A 586 11.88 16.37 4.61
C HIS A 586 10.40 16.41 5.03
N VAL A 587 9.50 16.58 4.07
CA VAL A 587 8.05 16.62 4.30
C VAL A 587 7.41 15.39 3.65
N VAL A 588 6.54 14.70 4.40
CA VAL A 588 5.66 13.65 3.86
C VAL A 588 4.24 14.20 3.77
N TYR A 589 3.57 13.91 2.66
CA TYR A 589 2.19 14.34 2.40
C TYR A 589 1.42 13.26 1.62
N SER A 590 0.09 13.33 1.59
CA SER A 590 -0.77 12.39 0.85
C SER A 590 -2.21 12.88 0.81
N LEU A 591 -2.91 12.65 -0.32
CA LEU A 591 -4.33 13.03 -0.50
C LEU A 591 -5.33 12.11 0.27
N SER A 592 -4.80 11.25 1.14
CA SER A 592 -5.55 10.19 1.83
C SER A 592 -6.42 10.65 3.00
N LYS A 593 -6.28 11.90 3.47
CA LYS A 593 -6.85 12.37 4.76
C LYS A 593 -7.54 13.72 4.63
N ASP A 594 -6.94 14.62 3.89
CA ASP A 594 -7.43 15.92 3.46
C ASP A 594 -8.59 15.80 2.45
N MET A 595 -8.33 15.23 1.27
CA MET A 595 -9.32 15.04 0.20
C MET A 595 -10.19 13.81 0.41
N GLY A 596 -9.70 12.83 1.18
CA GLY A 596 -10.40 11.57 1.39
C GLY A 596 -10.24 10.59 0.24
N PHE A 597 -9.09 10.62 -0.46
CA PHE A 597 -8.76 9.69 -1.56
C PHE A 597 -7.72 8.62 -1.17
N PRO A 598 -7.83 7.91 -0.02
CA PRO A 598 -6.87 6.87 0.29
C PRO A 598 -6.88 5.75 -0.74
N GLY A 599 -8.04 5.44 -1.35
CA GLY A 599 -8.21 4.45 -2.41
C GLY A 599 -7.36 4.73 -3.64
N PHE A 600 -7.03 5.99 -3.92
CA PHE A 600 -6.22 6.41 -5.07
C PHE A 600 -4.71 6.23 -4.83
N ARG A 601 -4.29 5.93 -3.59
CA ARG A 601 -2.89 5.60 -3.22
C ARG A 601 -1.90 6.73 -3.58
N VAL A 602 -2.30 8.00 -3.49
CA VAL A 602 -1.41 9.14 -3.74
C VAL A 602 -0.59 9.48 -2.49
N GLY A 603 0.71 9.17 -2.49
CA GLY A 603 1.69 9.56 -1.46
C GLY A 603 2.80 10.44 -2.05
N ILE A 604 3.36 11.33 -1.22
CA ILE A 604 4.32 12.37 -1.61
C ILE A 604 5.46 12.42 -0.59
N VAL A 605 6.69 12.43 -1.10
CA VAL A 605 7.90 12.86 -0.41
C VAL A 605 8.35 14.19 -1.03
N TYR A 606 8.67 15.17 -0.19
CA TYR A 606 9.32 16.41 -0.59
C TYR A 606 10.61 16.61 0.21
N SER A 607 11.72 16.93 -0.46
CA SER A 607 13.03 17.09 0.19
C SER A 607 13.83 18.26 -0.40
N TYR A 608 14.42 19.07 0.48
CA TYR A 608 15.40 20.08 0.09
C TYR A 608 16.78 19.47 -0.25
N ASN A 609 17.04 18.25 0.21
CA ASN A 609 18.27 17.51 -0.05
C ASN A 609 18.19 16.75 -1.39
N ASP A 610 19.03 17.12 -2.35
CA ASP A 610 19.06 16.57 -3.71
C ASP A 610 19.39 15.07 -3.75
N ALA A 611 20.28 14.59 -2.87
CA ALA A 611 20.64 13.17 -2.81
C ALA A 611 19.46 12.32 -2.32
N VAL A 612 18.66 12.86 -1.40
CA VAL A 612 17.40 12.22 -0.95
C VAL A 612 16.36 12.25 -2.07
N VAL A 613 16.21 13.35 -2.83
CA VAL A 613 15.29 13.40 -3.99
C VAL A 613 15.67 12.36 -5.04
N GLY A 614 16.95 12.26 -5.40
CA GLY A 614 17.42 11.27 -6.38
C GLY A 614 17.21 9.83 -5.92
N CYS A 615 17.62 9.49 -4.70
CA CYS A 615 17.45 8.16 -4.12
C CYS A 615 15.97 7.76 -4.01
N ALA A 616 15.13 8.67 -3.50
CA ALA A 616 13.68 8.46 -3.40
C ALA A 616 13.02 8.26 -4.78
N ARG A 617 13.45 9.01 -5.79
CA ARG A 617 12.89 8.95 -7.16
C ARG A 617 13.15 7.60 -7.82
N GLU A 618 14.37 7.08 -7.77
CA GLU A 618 14.67 5.74 -8.27
C GLU A 618 13.89 4.66 -7.47
N MET A 619 13.77 4.81 -6.13
CA MET A 619 12.95 3.92 -5.29
C MET A 619 11.43 4.01 -5.55
N SER A 620 10.93 5.05 -6.22
CA SER A 620 9.49 5.15 -6.53
C SER A 620 9.01 4.06 -7.50
N SER A 621 9.93 3.47 -8.30
CA SER A 621 9.59 2.45 -9.30
C SER A 621 8.92 1.19 -8.73
N PHE A 622 9.17 0.89 -7.45
CA PHE A 622 8.59 -0.25 -6.72
C PHE A 622 7.12 -0.03 -6.31
N GLY A 623 6.61 1.20 -6.39
CA GLY A 623 5.29 1.57 -5.89
C GLY A 623 4.83 2.95 -6.38
N LEU A 624 4.96 3.22 -7.68
CA LEU A 624 4.55 4.47 -8.30
C LEU A 624 3.01 4.62 -8.29
N VAL A 625 2.51 5.85 -8.32
CA VAL A 625 1.07 6.15 -8.49
C VAL A 625 0.64 5.83 -9.92
N SER A 626 -0.57 5.27 -10.11
CA SER A 626 -1.14 5.03 -11.44
C SER A 626 -1.20 6.32 -12.25
N SER A 627 -0.78 6.29 -13.52
CA SER A 627 -0.83 7.45 -14.43
C SER A 627 -2.24 7.99 -14.63
N GLU A 628 -3.25 7.11 -14.72
CA GLU A 628 -4.68 7.47 -14.73
C GLU A 628 -5.05 8.35 -13.52
N THR A 629 -4.65 7.91 -12.33
CA THR A 629 -4.89 8.64 -11.08
C THR A 629 -4.09 9.94 -11.00
N GLN A 630 -2.88 9.99 -11.59
CA GLN A 630 -2.10 11.24 -11.69
C GLN A 630 -2.82 12.25 -12.59
N HIS A 631 -3.30 11.86 -13.78
CA HIS A 631 -4.03 12.77 -14.68
C HIS A 631 -5.29 13.34 -14.02
N LEU A 632 -6.16 12.49 -13.47
CA LEU A 632 -7.39 12.91 -12.77
C LEU A 632 -7.11 13.97 -11.69
N ILE A 633 -6.10 13.72 -10.86
CA ILE A 633 -5.76 14.60 -9.74
C ILE A 633 -5.03 15.86 -10.21
N ALA A 634 -4.27 15.81 -11.32
CA ALA A 634 -3.68 17.00 -11.94
C ALA A 634 -4.78 17.98 -12.38
N SER A 635 -5.80 17.48 -13.09
CA SER A 635 -6.94 18.27 -13.54
C SER A 635 -7.74 18.83 -12.36
N MET A 636 -8.10 17.98 -11.38
CA MET A 636 -8.87 18.40 -10.19
C MET A 636 -8.15 19.44 -9.32
N LEU A 637 -6.83 19.33 -9.14
CA LEU A 637 -6.04 20.27 -8.34
C LEU A 637 -5.56 21.50 -9.11
N SER A 638 -5.78 21.54 -10.44
CA SER A 638 -5.56 22.74 -11.27
C SER A 638 -6.79 23.66 -11.33
N ASP A 639 -7.98 23.17 -10.94
CA ASP A 639 -9.15 24.02 -10.72
C ASP A 639 -9.00 24.81 -9.41
N ASP A 640 -8.44 26.01 -9.53
CA ASP A 640 -8.25 26.96 -8.43
C ASP A 640 -9.55 27.29 -7.69
N GLN A 641 -10.71 27.28 -8.35
CA GLN A 641 -12.01 27.60 -7.74
C GLN A 641 -12.53 26.42 -6.92
N PHE A 642 -12.43 25.20 -7.45
CA PHE A 642 -12.72 23.98 -6.71
C PHE A 642 -11.82 23.84 -5.49
N VAL A 643 -10.50 24.02 -5.64
CA VAL A 643 -9.53 23.90 -4.52
C VAL A 643 -9.85 24.88 -3.39
N ASP A 644 -10.11 26.16 -3.71
CA ASP A 644 -10.38 27.17 -2.69
C ASP A 644 -11.74 26.95 -2.00
N LYS A 645 -12.77 26.51 -2.76
CA LYS A 645 -14.08 26.08 -2.23
C LYS A 645 -13.93 24.86 -1.32
N PHE A 646 -13.16 23.86 -1.75
CA PHE A 646 -12.95 22.60 -1.04
C PHE A 646 -12.25 22.83 0.30
N ILE A 647 -11.14 23.57 0.32
CA ILE A 647 -10.40 23.86 1.56
C ILE A 647 -11.31 24.58 2.56
N ALA A 648 -11.96 25.68 2.14
CA ALA A 648 -12.80 26.49 3.02
C ALA A 648 -13.99 25.70 3.60
N GLU A 649 -14.69 24.91 2.77
CA GLU A 649 -15.86 24.16 3.20
C GLU A 649 -15.47 22.91 4.02
N SER A 650 -14.36 22.23 3.69
CA SER A 650 -13.83 21.10 4.46
C SER A 650 -13.44 21.52 5.88
N THR A 651 -12.68 22.62 6.03
CA THR A 651 -12.34 23.19 7.34
C THR A 651 -13.60 23.51 8.16
N LYS A 652 -14.62 24.13 7.52
CA LYS A 652 -15.91 24.47 8.15
C LYS A 652 -16.71 23.22 8.58
N ARG A 653 -16.79 22.20 7.72
CA ARG A 653 -17.52 20.95 8.02
C ARG A 653 -16.82 20.14 9.11
N LEU A 654 -15.48 20.09 9.12
CA LEU A 654 -14.70 19.47 10.19
C LEU A 654 -14.88 20.18 11.54
N ALA A 655 -14.82 21.52 11.58
CA ALA A 655 -15.05 22.30 12.81
C ALA A 655 -16.43 22.01 13.42
N ALA A 656 -17.49 22.02 12.60
CA ALA A 656 -18.85 21.73 13.03
C ALA A 656 -18.99 20.28 13.52
N ARG A 657 -18.40 19.32 12.80
CA ARG A 657 -18.43 17.88 13.12
C ARG A 657 -17.70 17.55 14.41
N TYR A 658 -16.53 18.16 14.64
CA TYR A 658 -15.78 18.06 15.90
C TYR A 658 -16.62 18.60 17.07
N LYS A 659 -17.09 19.85 16.95
CA LYS A 659 -17.84 20.56 17.98
C LYS A 659 -19.08 19.78 18.46
N VAL A 660 -19.92 19.31 17.54
CA VAL A 660 -21.13 18.56 17.89
C VAL A 660 -20.80 17.23 18.59
N PHE A 661 -19.66 16.61 18.27
CA PHE A 661 -19.24 15.39 18.98
C PHE A 661 -18.72 15.69 20.39
N THR A 662 -17.93 16.75 20.60
CA THR A 662 -17.35 17.07 21.92
C THR A 662 -18.36 17.65 22.89
N GLU A 663 -19.18 18.63 22.49
CA GLU A 663 -20.33 19.11 23.29
C GLU A 663 -21.23 17.91 23.67
N GLY A 664 -21.39 16.97 22.73
CA GLY A 664 -22.19 15.76 22.93
C GLY A 664 -21.59 14.69 23.87
N LEU A 665 -20.33 14.84 24.29
CA LEU A 665 -19.67 14.01 25.32
C LEU A 665 -19.57 14.75 26.67
N GLU A 666 -19.45 16.08 26.65
CA GLU A 666 -19.51 16.92 27.85
C GLU A 666 -20.84 16.74 28.60
N GLU A 667 -21.96 16.59 27.88
CA GLU A 667 -23.29 16.27 28.45
C GLU A 667 -23.28 15.07 29.42
N VAL A 668 -22.41 14.08 29.24
CA VAL A 668 -22.29 12.89 30.11
C VAL A 668 -21.05 12.92 31.02
N ASN A 669 -20.40 14.08 31.10
CA ASN A 669 -19.16 14.30 31.86
C ASN A 669 -18.08 13.30 31.43
N THR A 670 -17.82 13.26 30.11
CA THR A 670 -16.68 12.57 29.50
C THR A 670 -15.82 13.62 28.81
N ALA A 671 -14.62 13.85 29.34
CA ALA A 671 -13.69 14.84 28.79
C ALA A 671 -13.07 14.34 27.48
N CYS A 672 -12.61 15.29 26.67
CA CYS A 672 -11.79 15.04 25.49
C CYS A 672 -10.54 15.94 25.54
N LEU A 673 -9.45 15.51 24.92
CA LEU A 673 -8.33 16.40 24.64
C LEU A 673 -8.79 17.49 23.66
N ASN A 674 -8.46 18.75 23.96
CA ASN A 674 -8.86 19.88 23.12
C ASN A 674 -8.11 19.83 21.77
N GLY A 675 -8.86 19.65 20.68
CA GLY A 675 -8.34 19.35 19.36
C GLY A 675 -8.50 20.53 18.41
N SER A 676 -7.39 21.03 17.89
CA SER A 676 -7.34 22.08 16.86
C SER A 676 -7.49 21.55 15.43
N ALA A 677 -7.32 20.24 15.24
CA ALA A 677 -7.06 19.64 13.94
C ALA A 677 -7.36 18.14 13.88
N GLY A 678 -7.39 17.60 12.67
CA GLY A 678 -7.50 16.17 12.39
C GLY A 678 -8.92 15.71 12.06
N LEU A 679 -9.09 14.39 12.03
CA LEU A 679 -10.35 13.69 11.69
C LEU A 679 -10.92 12.92 12.90
N PHE A 680 -10.31 13.15 14.06
CA PHE A 680 -10.40 12.35 15.27
C PHE A 680 -10.14 13.20 16.51
N PHE A 681 -10.45 12.66 17.69
CA PHE A 681 -10.07 13.22 18.98
C PHE A 681 -9.73 12.12 19.98
N TRP A 682 -9.15 12.53 21.12
CA TRP A 682 -8.83 11.66 22.24
C TRP A 682 -9.88 11.82 23.34
N MET A 683 -10.59 10.74 23.66
CA MET A 683 -11.64 10.63 24.67
C MET A 683 -11.07 10.10 25.99
N ASP A 684 -11.38 10.75 27.11
CA ASP A 684 -10.90 10.34 28.44
C ASP A 684 -11.92 9.41 29.15
N LEU A 685 -11.61 8.11 29.15
CA LEU A 685 -12.32 7.10 29.93
C LEU A 685 -11.49 6.57 31.11
N ARG A 686 -10.42 7.27 31.54
CA ARG A 686 -9.59 6.89 32.71
C ARG A 686 -10.46 6.70 33.96
N HIS A 687 -11.51 7.52 34.10
CA HIS A 687 -12.51 7.45 35.17
C HIS A 687 -13.43 6.21 35.16
N LEU A 688 -13.36 5.35 34.14
CA LEU A 688 -14.10 4.08 34.05
C LEU A 688 -13.21 2.84 34.32
N LEU A 689 -11.90 3.01 34.45
CA LEU A 689 -10.99 1.92 34.83
C LEU A 689 -11.05 1.68 36.34
N LYS A 690 -10.91 0.41 36.79
CA LYS A 690 -10.74 0.11 38.22
C LYS A 690 -9.34 0.51 38.71
N GLU A 691 -8.35 0.30 37.85
CA GLU A 691 -6.93 0.59 38.05
C GLU A 691 -6.36 1.11 36.72
N PRO A 692 -5.43 2.08 36.72
CA PRO A 692 -4.86 2.66 35.50
C PRO A 692 -3.86 1.70 34.84
N THR A 693 -4.37 0.64 34.21
CA THR A 693 -3.58 -0.42 33.58
C THR A 693 -4.08 -0.73 32.18
N VAL A 694 -3.16 -1.14 31.29
CA VAL A 694 -3.49 -1.57 29.92
C VAL A 694 -4.43 -2.79 29.93
N ALA A 695 -4.37 -3.64 30.96
CA ALA A 695 -5.27 -4.77 31.12
C ALA A 695 -6.74 -4.33 31.33
N GLU A 696 -6.96 -3.31 32.16
CA GLU A 696 -8.30 -2.71 32.37
C GLU A 696 -8.76 -1.90 31.15
N GLU A 697 -7.86 -1.17 30.47
CA GLU A 697 -8.17 -0.48 29.20
C GLU A 697 -8.66 -1.48 28.14
N MET A 698 -7.96 -2.59 27.97
CA MET A 698 -8.33 -3.63 27.01
C MET A 698 -9.57 -4.44 27.43
N ALA A 699 -9.91 -4.47 28.71
CA ALA A 699 -11.19 -5.00 29.19
C ALA A 699 -12.35 -4.05 28.86
N LEU A 700 -12.17 -2.75 29.10
CA LEU A 700 -13.13 -1.70 28.75
C LEU A 700 -13.37 -1.63 27.23
N TRP A 701 -12.29 -1.71 26.44
CA TRP A 701 -12.36 -1.75 24.97
C TRP A 701 -13.22 -2.90 24.44
N ARG A 702 -13.08 -4.10 25.02
CA ARG A 702 -13.91 -5.27 24.65
C ARG A 702 -15.39 -5.04 24.92
N ILE A 703 -15.73 -4.41 26.06
CA ILE A 703 -17.11 -4.03 26.39
C ILE A 703 -17.65 -3.00 25.37
N ILE A 704 -16.85 -2.01 24.99
CA ILE A 704 -17.26 -0.99 24.00
C ILE A 704 -17.54 -1.62 22.62
N ILE A 705 -16.74 -2.60 22.18
CA ILE A 705 -17.02 -3.33 20.93
C ILE A 705 -18.21 -4.28 21.05
N GLN A 706 -18.29 -5.08 22.12
CA GLN A 706 -19.24 -6.19 22.22
C GLN A 706 -20.65 -5.74 22.67
N GLU A 707 -20.73 -4.83 23.66
CA GLU A 707 -21.98 -4.38 24.27
C GLU A 707 -22.43 -3.02 23.71
N VAL A 708 -21.51 -2.05 23.59
CA VAL A 708 -21.82 -0.69 23.09
C VAL A 708 -21.84 -0.61 21.56
N LYS A 709 -21.28 -1.63 20.87
CA LYS A 709 -21.26 -1.78 19.40
C LYS A 709 -20.56 -0.63 18.67
N LEU A 710 -19.42 -0.17 19.20
CA LEU A 710 -18.59 0.88 18.59
C LEU A 710 -17.14 0.38 18.42
N ASN A 711 -16.56 0.53 17.23
CA ASN A 711 -15.15 0.23 17.00
C ASN A 711 -14.28 1.48 17.18
N VAL A 712 -13.91 1.78 18.43
CA VAL A 712 -12.92 2.82 18.79
C VAL A 712 -11.54 2.19 19.03
N SER A 713 -10.47 2.98 19.03
CA SER A 713 -9.10 2.47 19.24
C SER A 713 -8.59 2.79 20.65
N PRO A 714 -8.04 1.82 21.40
CA PRO A 714 -7.54 2.04 22.76
C PRO A 714 -6.15 2.70 22.73
N GLY A 715 -5.86 3.59 23.68
CA GLY A 715 -4.68 4.47 23.66
C GLY A 715 -3.35 3.74 23.69
N SER A 716 -3.27 2.59 24.35
CA SER A 716 -2.11 1.70 24.30
C SER A 716 -1.72 1.25 22.88
N SER A 717 -2.66 1.24 21.93
CA SER A 717 -2.34 0.92 20.51
C SER A 717 -1.49 1.99 19.82
N PHE A 718 -1.51 3.24 20.31
CA PHE A 718 -0.70 4.37 19.81
C PHE A 718 0.53 4.62 20.69
N HIS A 719 0.91 3.66 21.55
CA HIS A 719 1.96 3.79 22.55
C HIS A 719 1.73 4.92 23.57
N CYS A 720 0.46 5.23 23.89
CA CYS A 720 0.16 6.15 24.99
C CYS A 720 0.66 5.56 26.32
N THR A 721 1.36 6.37 27.11
CA THR A 721 1.90 6.01 28.43
C THR A 721 0.85 5.95 29.54
N GLU A 722 -0.33 6.53 29.29
CA GLU A 722 -1.45 6.60 30.24
C GLU A 722 -2.63 5.70 29.79
N PRO A 723 -2.95 4.61 30.51
CA PRO A 723 -4.09 3.77 30.18
C PRO A 723 -5.44 4.45 30.48
N GLY A 724 -6.40 4.31 29.59
CA GLY A 724 -7.79 4.79 29.70
C GLY A 724 -8.16 5.88 28.69
N TRP A 725 -7.22 6.31 27.86
CA TRP A 725 -7.47 7.18 26.71
C TRP A 725 -7.96 6.36 25.50
N PHE A 726 -8.88 6.92 24.72
CA PHE A 726 -9.40 6.26 23.50
C PHE A 726 -9.41 7.23 22.31
N TRP A 727 -8.94 6.78 21.16
CA TRP A 727 -8.90 7.54 19.92
C TRP A 727 -10.16 7.25 19.08
N VAL A 728 -10.86 8.31 18.66
CA VAL A 728 -12.21 8.25 18.07
C VAL A 728 -12.32 9.15 16.85
N CYS A 729 -12.71 8.61 15.70
CA CYS A 729 -12.91 9.37 14.46
C CYS A 729 -14.30 10.04 14.39
N PHE A 730 -14.41 11.17 13.69
CA PHE A 730 -15.66 11.90 13.51
C PHE A 730 -16.05 12.22 12.06
N ALA A 731 -15.11 12.18 11.10
CA ALA A 731 -15.33 12.62 9.72
C ALA A 731 -15.77 11.52 8.73
N ASN A 732 -15.89 10.27 9.18
CA ASN A 732 -16.06 9.08 8.34
C ASN A 732 -17.50 8.51 8.29
N MET A 733 -18.54 9.32 8.53
CA MET A 733 -19.95 8.88 8.54
C MET A 733 -20.95 10.04 8.45
N ASP A 734 -22.22 9.71 8.17
CA ASP A 734 -23.33 10.66 8.15
C ASP A 734 -23.80 11.11 9.56
N GLU A 735 -24.69 12.11 9.59
CA GLU A 735 -25.24 12.67 10.83
C GLU A 735 -26.05 11.65 11.64
N LYS A 736 -26.86 10.82 10.98
CA LYS A 736 -27.70 9.82 11.64
C LYS A 736 -26.86 8.76 12.35
N THR A 737 -25.76 8.33 11.73
CA THR A 737 -24.82 7.37 12.32
C THR A 737 -23.99 8.01 13.44
N MET A 738 -23.61 9.28 13.29
CA MET A 738 -22.96 10.07 14.34
C MET A 738 -23.84 10.22 15.59
N ASP A 739 -25.12 10.56 15.42
CA ASP A 739 -26.10 10.66 16.50
C ASP A 739 -26.30 9.33 17.23
N VAL A 740 -26.44 8.23 16.49
CA VAL A 740 -26.55 6.89 17.07
C VAL A 740 -25.27 6.52 17.84
N ALA A 741 -24.08 6.87 17.33
CA ALA A 741 -22.83 6.66 18.06
C ALA A 741 -22.76 7.47 19.36
N LEU A 742 -23.13 8.76 19.33
CA LEU A 742 -23.20 9.61 20.53
C LEU A 742 -24.20 9.05 21.55
N GLN A 743 -25.43 8.70 21.13
CA GLN A 743 -26.45 8.12 22.00
C GLN A 743 -26.00 6.80 22.65
N ARG A 744 -25.26 5.96 21.92
CA ARG A 744 -24.65 4.72 22.46
C ARG A 744 -23.60 5.03 23.53
N ILE A 745 -22.66 5.96 23.28
CA ILE A 745 -21.65 6.38 24.28
C ILE A 745 -22.33 6.98 25.53
N ARG A 746 -23.27 7.91 25.34
CA ARG A 746 -24.01 8.54 26.44
C ARG A 746 -24.72 7.50 27.31
N SER A 747 -25.42 6.56 26.67
CA SER A 747 -26.13 5.47 27.35
C SER A 747 -25.19 4.58 28.15
N PHE A 748 -24.01 4.28 27.62
CA PHE A 748 -22.98 3.47 28.28
C PHE A 748 -22.40 4.19 29.52
N VAL A 749 -21.94 5.44 29.35
CA VAL A 749 -21.33 6.24 30.45
C VAL A 749 -22.32 6.46 31.59
N VAL A 750 -23.59 6.76 31.28
CA VAL A 750 -24.65 6.93 32.30
C VAL A 750 -25.00 5.62 33.00
N GLN A 751 -24.90 4.47 32.33
CA GLN A 751 -25.09 3.16 32.97
C GLN A 751 -23.90 2.79 33.88
N ALA A 752 -22.67 3.03 33.42
CA ALA A 752 -21.45 2.79 34.21
C ALA A 752 -21.38 3.65 35.49
N LYS A 753 -21.94 4.87 35.47
CA LYS A 753 -22.01 5.78 36.62
C LYS A 753 -23.10 5.43 37.65
N LYS A 754 -23.94 4.42 37.42
CA LYS A 754 -24.88 3.92 38.45
C LYS A 754 -24.12 3.02 39.44
N PRO A 755 -24.25 3.23 40.77
CA PRO A 755 -23.68 2.30 41.73
C PRO A 755 -24.27 0.91 41.52
N LYS A 756 -23.44 -0.12 41.48
CA LYS A 756 -23.90 -1.51 41.42
C LYS A 756 -24.66 -1.84 42.69
N VAL A 757 -26.00 -1.73 42.63
CA VAL A 757 -26.91 -2.35 43.60
C VAL A 757 -26.47 -3.82 43.72
N PRO A 758 -26.22 -4.35 44.93
CA PRO A 758 -25.89 -5.76 45.08
C PRO A 758 -27.00 -6.59 44.45
N ALA A 759 -26.65 -7.36 43.42
CA ALA A 759 -27.61 -8.22 42.74
C ALA A 759 -28.12 -9.25 43.76
N LYS A 760 -29.34 -9.06 44.25
CA LYS A 760 -29.97 -10.00 45.19
C LYS A 760 -29.97 -11.38 44.55
N GLU A 761 -29.43 -12.36 45.27
CA GLU A 761 -29.27 -13.73 44.81
C GLU A 761 -30.61 -14.35 44.41
N LYS A 762 -30.94 -14.32 43.11
CA LYS A 762 -32.02 -15.10 42.53
C LYS A 762 -31.62 -15.64 41.15
N CYS A 763 -31.77 -16.95 41.01
CA CYS A 763 -31.66 -17.73 39.79
C CYS A 763 -30.33 -17.70 39.01
N LEU A 764 -29.23 -18.11 39.68
CA LEU A 764 -28.13 -18.81 38.98
C LEU A 764 -28.50 -20.27 38.60
N GLN A 765 -29.74 -20.71 38.84
CA GLN A 765 -30.19 -22.09 38.56
C GLN A 765 -31.00 -22.25 37.26
N GLU A 766 -31.65 -21.20 36.75
CA GLU A 766 -32.48 -21.32 35.53
C GLU A 766 -31.65 -21.29 34.24
N ILE A 767 -30.49 -20.63 34.23
CA ILE A 767 -29.55 -20.65 33.09
C ILE A 767 -28.71 -21.95 33.04
N LEU A 768 -28.53 -22.64 34.18
CA LEU A 768 -27.86 -23.94 34.24
C LEU A 768 -28.82 -25.14 34.06
N GLY A 769 -30.14 -24.90 33.97
CA GLY A 769 -31.16 -25.94 33.87
C GLY A 769 -31.26 -26.64 32.51
N SER A 770 -30.83 -26.00 31.42
CA SER A 770 -30.99 -26.50 30.04
C SER A 770 -29.75 -27.11 29.40
N ALA A 771 -28.60 -27.12 30.09
CA ALA A 771 -27.33 -27.61 29.55
C ALA A 771 -27.08 -29.12 29.76
N SER A 772 -27.93 -29.81 30.52
CA SER A 772 -27.71 -31.20 30.98
C SER A 772 -28.20 -32.29 30.01
N ARG A 773 -28.16 -32.07 28.68
CA ARG A 773 -28.52 -33.10 27.68
C ARG A 773 -27.95 -32.92 26.25
N ARG A 774 -26.63 -32.73 26.13
CA ARG A 774 -25.79 -33.25 25.01
C ARG A 774 -24.31 -33.03 25.31
N HIS A 775 -23.69 -34.00 25.96
CA HIS A 775 -22.25 -34.03 26.21
C HIS A 775 -21.64 -35.19 25.41
N GLU A 776 -21.29 -34.94 24.14
CA GLU A 776 -20.39 -35.75 23.33
C GLU A 776 -19.94 -34.91 22.11
N ASP A 777 -18.73 -35.18 21.62
CA ASP A 777 -18.08 -34.56 20.46
C ASP A 777 -17.99 -33.02 20.37
N TRP A 778 -17.06 -32.45 21.16
CA TRP A 778 -16.02 -31.59 20.57
C TRP A 778 -14.70 -31.70 21.34
N ARG A 779 -13.64 -32.21 20.68
CA ARG A 779 -12.28 -32.26 21.28
C ARG A 779 -11.49 -31.02 20.86
N MET A 780 -10.91 -30.32 21.84
CA MET A 780 -9.95 -29.24 21.58
C MET A 780 -8.61 -29.83 21.07
N PRO A 781 -8.02 -29.31 19.97
CA PRO A 781 -6.63 -29.58 19.63
C PRO A 781 -5.69 -28.97 20.67
N SER A 782 -4.81 -29.77 21.26
CA SER A 782 -4.13 -29.46 22.52
C SER A 782 -2.64 -29.06 22.36
N TRP A 783 -2.37 -27.85 21.85
CA TRP A 783 -0.99 -27.35 21.70
C TRP A 783 -0.87 -25.87 22.08
N LEU A 784 -0.44 -25.60 23.32
CA LEU A 784 -0.07 -24.26 23.79
C LEU A 784 0.98 -24.30 24.93
N HIS A 785 1.96 -25.20 24.82
CA HIS A 785 3.15 -25.26 25.69
C HIS A 785 4.39 -25.76 24.93
N THR A 786 4.81 -25.01 23.91
CA THR A 786 6.22 -24.66 23.60
C THR A 786 6.28 -23.63 22.48
#